data_AF-D8PFW3-F1
#
_entry.id   AF-D8PFW3-F1
#
_cell.length_a   1.000
_cell.length_b   1.000
_cell.length_c   1.000
_cell.angle_alpha   90.00
_cell.angle_beta   90.00
_cell.angle_gamma   90.00
#
_symmetry.space_group_name_H-M   'P 1'
#
loop_
_entity.id
_entity.type
_entity.pdbx_description
1 polymer ?
#
loop_
_entity_poly.entity_id
_entity_poly.type
_entity_poly.pdbx_seq_one_letter_code
_entity_poly.pdbx_strand_id
1 'polypeptide(L)'
;MTSTTPGREPNRLIRQTSPYLLQHAYNPVDWYPWGPEALAQAAKLNRPILLSIGYSSCHWCHVMERESFENEAIARLMNHHFVCIKVDREERPDLDEIYMQATLALNRNQGGWPMTVFLTPDQKPFFAGTYFPPEDRWGRPGFPTLLKKIAEYWEKDHAGVVAQAATLTARLQDGSHAPSPTTVGEAELDMAVTQFAEDFDAKLGGFGGAPKFPPATGLSLLLHCYHRTKDPQTLTMVRTTLDAMAAGGIYDQIGDGFARYSTDDRWLVPHFEKMLYDNALLARVYVEAFQVTADPNYRRVACETLDYILKEMTSPEGGFYSATDADSEGVEGKFFVWTPDEIRAVLSNEEDVRRICTYYDVTPAGNWEHKNVLHTAKPVASVAKELGLTVEDLQATIDRVKPLLYAARAKRVPPGLDDKVITAWNGMMISAMAEAGRVFDMPRYRAAAERACEFLLTTLSKPDGRLLRTYRAGTAHLDAYLEDYAYFAEGLIDTYEAGGHERYLSAAVRLAERILADFSDGQQGGFFTTATGHEALIVRSREGPDGATPSGNAVAAAALARLSYHFGREDFRQAAAGAVRAYGRQIARYPRAFAKSLIVVDLLTSGPVEIAVIGAPDDSNTVALRAAVSRTYIPNRVIASRESQQSEPTHPLLHGKALVGGKSALYVCRNFACRRPITDPADLPTQLDPSHKAAPPLTASEQKVLSGNVYPGAATVQGTAGYAARKIHDATGAGSLANGFGPFGATGLTVSRLGFGTYRVGQREAEHREALIKALRSGCNLIDTSTNYMDGESEQVVGSVLQQLIRAGEVAREEIIVVSKIGYVQGQNLAQAKTREKSGKPYPDMVKYGDDIWHCIHPEFLADQLTLSLDRLGLATLDVCLLHNPEYFLSHATRLGAGEQRDLSRLRDELYVRMQLAFEYCERQVESGRLRGYGVSSNTSTASPDESGATSLSRMIEAAKAAARKVGASAHHFTVLQCPMNLHESGAALIKNTGPDNGSTLLAEAVKEGVAVLVNRPLNAMPAQRGGVVRLADVPVPAPAPAPEAEFETQRQKVALLEEAYRKDLAPAVAHSGQGMLPADFFRWADELNRIRTQVQGLEHWEQIETQMIAPHVNQVLRALSEALTGPIAEQWEAWRDRYVPELLALLRTLHREASERSRLRAEDLHRTIDPLLPEQRRKATLSQKALWILASTGGVTSVLNGMRTPAYVDDALQILRWEPLSDSRRVYECCAEKK
;
A
#
# COMPACT_ATOMS: atom_id res chain seq x y z
N MET A 1 43.63 5.17 10.28
CA MET A 1 45.03 4.93 9.86
C MET A 1 45.02 3.82 8.85
N THR A 2 45.39 4.09 7.59
CA THR A 2 45.53 3.06 6.57
C THR A 2 46.66 2.11 6.96
N SER A 3 46.35 0.83 7.10
CA SER A 3 47.34 -0.25 7.13
C SER A 3 48.05 -0.27 5.77
N THR A 4 49.07 0.58 5.60
CA THR A 4 49.98 0.46 4.47
C THR A 4 50.86 -0.74 4.75
N THR A 5 50.45 -1.93 4.32
CA THR A 5 51.35 -3.08 4.25
C THR A 5 52.44 -2.73 3.23
N PRO A 6 53.71 -2.57 3.61
CA PRO A 6 54.75 -2.12 2.69
C PRO A 6 54.94 -3.16 1.56
N GLY A 7 54.72 -2.76 0.30
CA GLY A 7 55.08 -3.57 -0.88
C GLY A 7 53.95 -4.02 -1.82
N ARG A 8 52.68 -3.57 -1.66
CA ARG A 8 51.59 -3.89 -2.60
C ARG A 8 51.26 -2.73 -3.54
N GLU A 9 51.10 -3.01 -4.83
CA GLU A 9 50.64 -2.02 -5.83
C GLU A 9 49.13 -1.74 -5.66
N PRO A 10 48.70 -0.47 -5.73
CA PRO A 10 47.28 -0.13 -5.60
C PRO A 10 46.48 -0.51 -6.85
N ASN A 11 45.24 -0.96 -6.65
CA ASN A 11 44.25 -1.12 -7.72
C ASN A 11 43.55 0.22 -8.06
N ARG A 12 42.51 0.19 -8.90
CA ARG A 12 41.83 1.39 -9.41
C ARG A 12 41.10 2.20 -8.34
N LEU A 13 40.76 1.59 -7.19
CA LEU A 13 40.03 2.26 -6.13
C LEU A 13 40.84 3.38 -5.46
N ILE A 14 42.17 3.43 -5.63
CA ILE A 14 43.02 4.51 -5.10
C ILE A 14 42.64 5.91 -5.62
N ARG A 15 41.88 5.97 -6.72
CA ARG A 15 41.39 7.22 -7.34
C ARG A 15 40.00 7.63 -6.87
N GLN A 16 39.37 6.84 -6.01
CA GLN A 16 38.05 7.14 -5.45
C GLN A 16 38.17 8.05 -4.24
N THR A 17 37.10 8.73 -3.87
CA THR A 17 37.04 9.56 -2.65
C THR A 17 36.45 8.82 -1.47
N SER A 18 35.56 7.84 -1.69
CA SER A 18 34.92 7.07 -0.62
C SER A 18 35.94 6.42 0.32
N PRO A 19 35.86 6.64 1.65
CA PRO A 19 36.68 5.92 2.62
C PRO A 19 36.57 4.40 2.49
N TYR A 20 35.36 3.89 2.24
CA TYR A 20 35.11 2.45 2.04
C TYR A 20 35.86 1.90 0.83
N LEU A 21 35.81 2.59 -0.32
CA LEU A 21 36.52 2.14 -1.52
C LEU A 21 38.03 2.26 -1.36
N LEU A 22 38.51 3.35 -0.75
CA LEU A 22 39.93 3.58 -0.50
C LEU A 22 40.55 2.54 0.45
N GLN A 23 39.78 2.04 1.41
CA GLN A 23 40.21 0.95 2.29
C GLN A 23 40.61 -0.31 1.50
N HIS A 24 39.91 -0.59 0.39
CA HIS A 24 40.15 -1.76 -0.45
C HIS A 24 41.19 -1.55 -1.57
N ALA A 25 41.82 -0.37 -1.63
CA ALA A 25 42.69 0.02 -2.74
C ALA A 25 43.99 -0.81 -2.85
N TYR A 26 44.42 -1.47 -1.77
CA TYR A 26 45.64 -2.28 -1.73
C TYR A 26 45.37 -3.79 -1.60
N ASN A 27 44.11 -4.20 -1.75
CA ASN A 27 43.75 -5.61 -1.70
C ASN A 27 44.29 -6.32 -2.96
N PRO A 28 44.72 -7.59 -2.85
CA PRO A 28 45.20 -8.36 -4.01
C PRO A 28 44.14 -8.62 -5.08
N VAL A 29 42.86 -8.39 -4.77
CA VAL A 29 41.76 -8.40 -5.76
C VAL A 29 41.87 -7.15 -6.64
N ASP A 30 41.78 -7.33 -7.97
CA ASP A 30 41.77 -6.22 -8.94
C ASP A 30 40.39 -5.56 -8.98
N TRP A 31 40.12 -4.75 -7.95
CA TRP A 31 38.84 -4.06 -7.83
C TRP A 31 38.71 -2.91 -8.83
N TYR A 32 37.55 -2.86 -9.46
CA TYR A 32 37.06 -1.71 -10.20
C TYR A 32 36.01 -0.95 -9.36
N PRO A 33 35.95 0.39 -9.44
CA PRO A 33 34.73 1.10 -9.10
C PRO A 33 33.64 0.76 -10.12
N TRP A 34 32.37 0.89 -9.75
CA TRP A 34 31.28 0.79 -10.72
C TRP A 34 31.39 1.91 -11.75
N GLY A 35 31.36 1.56 -13.04
CA GLY A 35 31.34 2.53 -14.13
C GLY A 35 31.71 1.94 -15.49
N PRO A 36 31.79 2.79 -16.53
CA PRO A 36 31.94 2.35 -17.91
C PRO A 36 33.18 1.48 -18.16
N GLU A 37 34.30 1.72 -17.47
CA GLU A 37 35.52 0.92 -17.61
C GLU A 37 35.29 -0.54 -17.21
N ALA A 38 34.70 -0.76 -16.03
CA ALA A 38 34.45 -2.10 -15.50
C ALA A 38 33.44 -2.87 -16.34
N LEU A 39 32.34 -2.20 -16.73
CA LEU A 39 31.27 -2.79 -17.52
C LEU A 39 31.74 -3.14 -18.94
N ALA A 40 32.50 -2.25 -19.59
CA ALA A 40 33.09 -2.53 -20.90
C ALA A 40 34.11 -3.69 -20.84
N GLN A 41 34.87 -3.78 -19.74
CA GLN A 41 35.81 -4.88 -19.54
C GLN A 41 35.09 -6.22 -19.35
N ALA A 42 34.00 -6.26 -18.57
CA ALA A 42 33.18 -7.46 -18.40
C ALA A 42 32.60 -7.95 -19.73
N ALA A 43 32.07 -7.02 -20.54
CA ALA A 43 31.55 -7.30 -21.87
C ALA A 43 32.65 -7.81 -22.83
N LYS A 44 33.80 -7.12 -22.88
CA LYS A 44 34.93 -7.48 -23.75
C LYS A 44 35.49 -8.87 -23.44
N LEU A 45 35.59 -9.22 -22.15
CA LEU A 45 36.12 -10.51 -21.72
C LEU A 45 35.06 -11.62 -21.70
N ASN A 46 33.78 -11.28 -21.87
CA ASN A 46 32.64 -12.17 -21.62
C ASN A 46 32.72 -12.91 -20.28
N ARG A 47 33.05 -12.17 -19.21
CA ARG A 47 33.20 -12.70 -17.85
C ARG A 47 32.07 -12.19 -16.95
N PRO A 48 31.55 -13.01 -16.02
CA PRO A 48 30.61 -12.51 -15.05
C PRO A 48 31.24 -11.41 -14.18
N ILE A 49 30.39 -10.51 -13.70
CA ILE A 49 30.75 -9.50 -12.72
C ILE A 49 30.57 -10.10 -11.33
N LEU A 50 31.57 -9.95 -10.47
CA LEU A 50 31.44 -10.16 -9.04
C LEU A 50 31.30 -8.78 -8.39
N LEU A 51 30.07 -8.43 -8.03
CA LEU A 51 29.72 -7.17 -7.40
C LEU A 51 29.73 -7.32 -5.88
N SER A 52 30.52 -6.52 -5.18
CA SER A 52 30.52 -6.43 -3.72
C SER A 52 30.09 -5.04 -3.27
N ILE A 53 28.99 -4.95 -2.53
CA ILE A 53 28.42 -3.71 -2.00
C ILE A 53 28.55 -3.69 -0.47
N GLY A 54 29.00 -2.55 0.08
CA GLY A 54 29.13 -2.31 1.52
C GLY A 54 29.34 -0.82 1.83
N TYR A 55 29.79 -0.52 3.04
CA TYR A 55 30.08 0.84 3.55
C TYR A 55 31.14 0.75 4.66
N SER A 56 31.72 1.89 5.03
CA SER A 56 32.93 1.99 5.86
C SER A 56 32.77 1.58 7.31
N SER A 57 31.59 1.78 7.92
CA SER A 57 31.33 1.41 9.33
C SER A 57 30.84 -0.04 9.50
N CYS A 58 30.74 -0.80 8.41
CA CYS A 58 30.19 -2.15 8.42
C CYS A 58 31.19 -3.19 8.95
N HIS A 59 30.96 -3.69 10.17
CA HIS A 59 31.82 -4.71 10.80
C HIS A 59 32.01 -5.97 9.93
N TRP A 60 30.92 -6.58 9.45
CA TRP A 60 31.01 -7.79 8.61
C TRP A 60 31.70 -7.55 7.26
N CYS A 61 31.72 -6.31 6.77
CA CYS A 61 32.47 -5.93 5.58
C CYS A 61 33.97 -5.97 5.86
N HIS A 62 34.41 -5.53 7.05
CA HIS A 62 35.80 -5.66 7.52
C HIS A 62 36.21 -7.11 7.78
N VAL A 63 35.30 -7.94 8.29
CA VAL A 63 35.55 -9.38 8.45
C VAL A 63 35.75 -10.05 7.10
N MET A 64 34.85 -9.80 6.14
CA MET A 64 34.96 -10.33 4.78
C MET A 64 36.24 -9.86 4.07
N GLU A 65 36.66 -8.61 4.29
CA GLU A 65 37.93 -8.12 3.78
C GLU A 65 39.12 -8.92 4.32
N ARG A 66 39.27 -8.96 5.64
CA ARG A 66 40.40 -9.60 6.33
C ARG A 66 40.50 -11.08 5.98
N GLU A 67 39.37 -11.78 5.96
CA GLU A 67 39.35 -13.23 5.77
C GLU A 67 39.41 -13.65 4.29
N SER A 68 38.79 -12.89 3.39
CA SER A 68 38.64 -13.29 1.98
C SER A 68 39.36 -12.38 0.99
N PHE A 69 39.18 -11.06 1.05
CA PHE A 69 39.71 -10.16 0.01
C PHE A 69 41.21 -9.89 0.15
N GLU A 70 41.78 -10.02 1.34
CA GLU A 70 43.24 -9.93 1.58
C GLU A 70 43.98 -11.25 1.29
N ASN A 71 43.25 -12.36 1.15
CA ASN A 71 43.81 -13.68 0.89
C ASN A 71 44.19 -13.83 -0.59
N GLU A 72 45.50 -13.93 -0.87
CA GLU A 72 46.00 -13.97 -2.25
C GLU A 72 45.50 -15.17 -3.07
N ALA A 73 45.24 -16.32 -2.43
CA ALA A 73 44.74 -17.49 -3.15
C ALA A 73 43.29 -17.29 -3.62
N ILE A 74 42.47 -16.66 -2.78
CA ILE A 74 41.08 -16.32 -3.11
C ILE A 74 41.05 -15.20 -4.15
N ALA A 75 41.87 -14.16 -3.98
CA ALA A 75 41.99 -13.06 -4.93
C ALA A 75 42.42 -13.51 -6.33
N ARG A 76 43.34 -14.50 -6.44
CA ARG A 76 43.70 -15.10 -7.74
C ARG A 76 42.50 -15.76 -8.43
N LEU A 77 41.65 -16.47 -7.69
CA LEU A 77 40.42 -17.06 -8.25
C LEU A 77 39.45 -15.98 -8.72
N MET A 78 39.26 -14.93 -7.91
CA MET A 78 38.40 -13.80 -8.24
C MET A 78 38.85 -13.11 -9.53
N ASN A 79 40.11 -12.68 -9.59
CA ASN A 79 40.68 -11.95 -10.74
C ASN A 79 40.73 -12.80 -12.02
N HIS A 80 40.87 -14.13 -11.88
CA HIS A 80 40.92 -15.02 -13.04
C HIS A 80 39.56 -15.20 -13.70
N HIS A 81 38.50 -15.40 -12.91
CA HIS A 81 37.19 -15.78 -13.43
C HIS A 81 36.20 -14.61 -13.57
N PHE A 82 36.39 -13.50 -12.85
CA PHE A 82 35.40 -12.43 -12.74
C PHE A 82 35.99 -11.06 -13.05
N VAL A 83 35.12 -10.11 -13.39
CA VAL A 83 35.41 -8.68 -13.24
C VAL A 83 34.88 -8.25 -11.88
N CYS A 84 35.78 -7.92 -10.96
CA CYS A 84 35.45 -7.61 -9.58
C CYS A 84 35.14 -6.13 -9.42
N ILE A 85 33.90 -5.80 -9.01
CA ILE A 85 33.43 -4.43 -8.82
C ILE A 85 33.11 -4.20 -7.34
N LYS A 86 33.61 -3.10 -6.78
CA LYS A 86 33.36 -2.67 -5.41
C LYS A 86 32.51 -1.40 -5.40
N VAL A 87 31.47 -1.37 -4.57
CA VAL A 87 30.54 -0.24 -4.48
C VAL A 87 30.31 0.17 -3.03
N ASP A 88 30.39 1.47 -2.77
CA ASP A 88 29.91 2.09 -1.54
C ASP A 88 28.41 2.38 -1.67
N ARG A 89 27.58 1.73 -0.84
CA ARG A 89 26.12 1.94 -0.86
C ARG A 89 25.71 3.36 -0.51
N GLU A 90 26.53 4.07 0.27
CA GLU A 90 26.24 5.44 0.68
C GLU A 90 26.41 6.40 -0.49
N GLU A 91 27.29 6.09 -1.45
CA GLU A 91 27.48 6.85 -2.69
C GLU A 91 26.54 6.38 -3.82
N ARG A 92 26.18 5.09 -3.86
CA ARG A 92 25.34 4.47 -4.90
C ARG A 92 24.16 3.68 -4.31
N PRO A 93 23.18 4.36 -3.66
CA PRO A 93 21.99 3.72 -3.11
C PRO A 93 21.11 3.05 -4.19
N ASP A 94 21.16 3.53 -5.43
CA ASP A 94 20.46 2.94 -6.57
C ASP A 94 20.91 1.49 -6.86
N LEU A 95 22.22 1.25 -6.86
CA LEU A 95 22.77 -0.10 -7.05
C LEU A 95 22.44 -0.99 -5.85
N ASP A 96 22.59 -0.44 -4.64
CA ASP A 96 22.27 -1.14 -3.40
C ASP A 96 20.83 -1.64 -3.38
N GLU A 97 19.86 -0.77 -3.70
CA GLU A 97 18.44 -1.09 -3.74
C GLU A 97 18.14 -2.20 -4.76
N ILE A 98 18.58 -2.05 -6.00
CA ILE A 98 18.32 -3.00 -7.09
C ILE A 98 18.84 -4.39 -6.73
N TYR A 99 20.09 -4.47 -6.26
CA TYR A 99 20.73 -5.77 -6.00
C TYR A 99 20.36 -6.35 -4.64
N MET A 100 19.91 -5.54 -3.67
CA MET A 100 19.29 -6.05 -2.45
C MET A 100 17.96 -6.75 -2.78
N GLN A 101 17.13 -6.16 -3.65
CA GLN A 101 15.89 -6.81 -4.10
C GLN A 101 16.17 -8.14 -4.82
N ALA A 102 17.20 -8.18 -5.65
CA ALA A 102 17.65 -9.43 -6.28
C ALA A 102 18.11 -10.46 -5.23
N THR A 103 18.85 -10.02 -4.21
CA THR A 103 19.35 -10.88 -3.13
C THR A 103 18.20 -11.48 -2.31
N LEU A 104 17.23 -10.66 -1.92
CA LEU A 104 16.03 -11.12 -1.20
C LEU A 104 15.24 -12.15 -2.03
N ALA A 105 15.07 -11.89 -3.33
CA ALA A 105 14.36 -12.79 -4.24
C ALA A 105 15.08 -14.15 -4.40
N LEU A 106 16.42 -14.17 -4.36
CA LEU A 106 17.22 -15.38 -4.48
C LEU A 106 17.36 -16.15 -3.15
N ASN A 107 17.32 -15.46 -2.00
CA ASN A 107 17.67 -16.01 -0.69
C ASN A 107 16.49 -16.13 0.28
N ARG A 108 15.28 -16.41 -0.21
CA ARG A 108 14.07 -16.60 0.62
C ARG A 108 13.81 -15.40 1.55
N ASN A 109 13.89 -14.18 1.01
CA ASN A 109 13.73 -12.91 1.74
C ASN A 109 14.78 -12.64 2.84
N GLN A 110 15.98 -13.21 2.69
CA GLN A 110 17.14 -12.87 3.52
C GLN A 110 18.13 -12.02 2.73
N GLY A 111 18.66 -10.97 3.36
CA GLY A 111 19.60 -10.02 2.78
C GLY A 111 20.42 -9.33 3.86
N GLY A 112 21.38 -8.51 3.44
CA GLY A 112 22.25 -7.77 4.35
C GLY A 112 23.62 -7.47 3.74
N TRP A 113 24.44 -6.74 4.48
CA TRP A 113 25.80 -6.38 4.07
C TRP A 113 26.85 -7.16 4.88
N PRO A 114 28.02 -7.52 4.30
CA PRO A 114 28.43 -7.26 2.92
C PRO A 114 27.57 -8.03 1.92
N MET A 115 27.21 -7.38 0.81
CA MET A 115 26.39 -8.00 -0.23
C MET A 115 27.29 -8.43 -1.39
N THR A 116 27.22 -9.71 -1.77
CA THR A 116 28.03 -10.31 -2.83
C THR A 116 27.11 -10.87 -3.91
N VAL A 117 27.15 -10.29 -5.10
CA VAL A 117 26.21 -10.59 -6.19
C VAL A 117 26.98 -10.92 -7.46
N PHE A 118 26.56 -11.96 -8.16
CA PHE A 118 27.13 -12.37 -9.44
C PHE A 118 26.18 -11.98 -10.58
N LEU A 119 26.70 -11.18 -11.51
CA LEU A 119 25.95 -10.60 -12.61
C LEU A 119 26.49 -11.08 -13.96
N THR A 120 25.62 -11.16 -14.95
CA THR A 120 26.02 -11.19 -16.36
C THR A 120 26.77 -9.90 -16.73
N PRO A 121 27.54 -9.87 -17.84
CA PRO A 121 28.14 -8.63 -18.35
C PRO A 121 27.11 -7.51 -18.60
N ASP A 122 25.85 -7.87 -18.89
CA ASP A 122 24.72 -6.95 -19.04
C ASP A 122 24.06 -6.59 -17.70
N GLN A 123 24.78 -6.74 -16.58
CA GLN A 123 24.40 -6.35 -15.22
C GLN A 123 23.26 -7.15 -14.59
N LYS A 124 22.69 -8.14 -15.28
CA LYS A 124 21.57 -8.94 -14.76
C LYS A 124 22.03 -9.93 -13.69
N PRO A 125 21.42 -9.96 -12.49
CA PRO A 125 21.82 -10.86 -11.42
C PRO A 125 21.37 -12.30 -11.69
N PHE A 126 22.19 -13.27 -11.31
CA PHE A 126 21.84 -14.70 -11.37
C PHE A 126 22.19 -15.47 -10.09
N PHE A 127 23.04 -14.93 -9.22
CA PHE A 127 23.34 -15.50 -7.91
C PHE A 127 23.68 -14.39 -6.91
N ALA A 128 23.32 -14.56 -5.64
CA ALA A 128 23.58 -13.56 -4.60
C ALA A 128 23.73 -14.20 -3.21
N GLY A 129 24.50 -13.56 -2.35
CA GLY A 129 24.60 -13.89 -0.92
C GLY A 129 25.19 -12.74 -0.13
N THR A 130 25.35 -12.95 1.17
CA THR A 130 25.94 -11.94 2.06
C THR A 130 27.42 -12.24 2.31
N TYR A 131 27.77 -12.71 3.50
CA TYR A 131 29.11 -13.15 3.87
C TYR A 131 29.35 -14.62 3.48
N PHE A 132 30.53 -14.90 2.94
CA PHE A 132 31.00 -16.25 2.62
C PHE A 132 32.33 -16.53 3.32
N PRO A 133 32.44 -17.62 4.12
CA PRO A 133 33.66 -17.91 4.86
C PRO A 133 34.81 -18.30 3.92
N PRO A 134 36.09 -18.11 4.33
CA PRO A 134 37.25 -18.46 3.49
C PRO A 134 37.40 -19.97 3.26
N GLU A 135 36.77 -20.80 4.10
CA GLU A 135 36.82 -22.26 4.05
C GLU A 135 35.41 -22.88 4.15
N ASP A 136 35.25 -24.10 3.63
CA ASP A 136 34.03 -24.89 3.79
C ASP A 136 33.80 -25.22 5.29
N ARG A 137 32.75 -24.66 5.89
CA ARG A 137 32.42 -24.85 7.32
C ARG A 137 30.91 -24.94 7.55
N TRP A 138 30.51 -25.67 8.58
CA TRP A 138 29.11 -25.85 9.00
C TRP A 138 28.14 -26.30 7.89
N GLY A 139 28.61 -27.15 6.97
CA GLY A 139 27.79 -27.64 5.85
C GLY A 139 27.53 -26.60 4.75
N ARG A 140 28.23 -25.45 4.76
CA ARG A 140 28.17 -24.42 3.72
C ARG A 140 29.49 -24.38 2.94
N PRO A 141 29.45 -24.21 1.61
CA PRO A 141 30.66 -24.03 0.83
C PRO A 141 31.34 -22.70 1.20
N GLY A 142 32.66 -22.74 1.36
CA GLY A 142 33.48 -21.56 1.47
C GLY A 142 33.58 -20.83 0.14
N PHE A 143 34.05 -19.59 0.19
CA PHE A 143 34.11 -18.69 -0.95
C PHE A 143 34.92 -19.27 -2.14
N PRO A 144 36.07 -19.95 -1.95
CA PRO A 144 36.79 -20.59 -3.06
C PRO A 144 35.98 -21.66 -3.80
N THR A 145 35.23 -22.48 -3.06
CA THR A 145 34.38 -23.54 -3.61
C THR A 145 33.23 -22.93 -4.41
N LEU A 146 32.63 -21.86 -3.90
CA LEU A 146 31.57 -21.13 -4.59
C LEU A 146 32.06 -20.47 -5.88
N LEU A 147 33.19 -19.75 -5.83
CA LEU A 147 33.78 -19.06 -6.99
C LEU A 147 34.04 -20.03 -8.15
N LYS A 148 34.62 -21.21 -7.87
CA LYS A 148 34.86 -22.24 -8.88
C LYS A 148 33.56 -22.78 -9.48
N LYS A 149 32.56 -23.07 -8.65
CA LYS A 149 31.26 -23.58 -9.12
C LYS A 149 30.54 -22.57 -10.03
N ILE A 150 30.57 -21.29 -9.67
CA ILE A 150 29.96 -20.24 -10.49
C ILE A 150 30.70 -20.10 -11.83
N ALA A 151 32.04 -20.11 -11.81
CA ALA A 151 32.84 -20.06 -13.03
C ALA A 151 32.57 -21.26 -13.95
N GLU A 152 32.55 -22.48 -13.40
CA GLU A 152 32.20 -23.69 -14.15
C GLU A 152 30.79 -23.63 -14.73
N TYR A 153 29.82 -23.09 -13.98
CA TYR A 153 28.45 -22.98 -14.45
C TYR A 153 28.31 -21.97 -15.60
N TRP A 154 29.03 -20.84 -15.53
CA TRP A 154 29.13 -19.88 -16.62
C TRP A 154 29.74 -20.47 -17.89
N GLU A 155 30.81 -21.27 -17.76
CA GLU A 155 31.49 -21.88 -18.90
C GLU A 155 30.68 -23.01 -19.55
N LYS A 156 30.02 -23.85 -18.74
CA LYS A 156 29.31 -25.06 -19.22
C LYS A 156 27.87 -24.77 -19.67
N ASP A 157 27.18 -23.82 -19.06
CA ASP A 157 25.76 -23.53 -19.31
C ASP A 157 25.48 -22.02 -19.38
N HIS A 158 26.26 -21.30 -20.19
CA HIS A 158 26.11 -19.86 -20.38
C HIS A 158 24.67 -19.46 -20.75
N ALA A 159 24.04 -20.21 -21.66
CA ALA A 159 22.68 -19.91 -22.12
C ALA A 159 21.64 -20.05 -20.99
N GLY A 160 21.76 -21.09 -20.14
CA GLY A 160 20.91 -21.27 -18.98
C GLY A 160 21.06 -20.15 -17.97
N VAL A 161 22.29 -19.72 -17.66
CA VAL A 161 22.55 -18.60 -16.75
C VAL A 161 21.92 -17.30 -17.26
N VAL A 162 22.11 -16.97 -18.55
CA VAL A 162 21.53 -15.76 -19.14
C VAL A 162 20.00 -15.78 -19.12
N ALA A 163 19.39 -16.93 -19.40
CA ALA A 163 17.94 -17.10 -19.34
C ALA A 163 17.39 -16.95 -17.91
N GLN A 164 18.08 -17.52 -16.91
CA GLN A 164 17.73 -17.36 -15.50
C GLN A 164 17.85 -15.90 -15.06
N ALA A 165 18.94 -15.22 -15.43
CA ALA A 165 19.17 -13.82 -15.11
C ALA A 165 18.10 -12.91 -15.74
N ALA A 166 17.71 -13.18 -17.00
CA ALA A 166 16.66 -12.46 -17.68
C ALA A 166 15.29 -12.66 -17.00
N THR A 167 14.98 -13.90 -16.59
CA THR A 167 13.74 -14.22 -15.87
C THR A 167 13.67 -13.50 -14.52
N LEU A 168 14.76 -13.48 -13.75
CA LEU A 168 14.83 -12.76 -12.48
C LEU A 168 14.70 -11.25 -12.71
N THR A 169 15.39 -10.70 -13.69
CA THR A 169 15.33 -9.27 -14.01
C THR A 169 13.93 -8.83 -14.44
N ALA A 170 13.24 -9.61 -15.27
CA ALA A 170 11.85 -9.35 -15.65
C ALA A 170 10.93 -9.32 -14.41
N ARG A 171 11.09 -10.27 -13.47
CA ARG A 171 10.34 -10.26 -12.20
C ARG A 171 10.63 -9.03 -11.35
N LEU A 172 11.88 -8.57 -11.29
CA LEU A 172 12.25 -7.35 -10.57
C LEU A 172 11.63 -6.11 -11.24
N GLN A 173 11.61 -6.06 -12.58
CA GLN A 173 10.96 -5.00 -13.35
C GLN A 173 9.44 -5.00 -13.10
N ASP A 174 8.78 -6.15 -13.15
CA ASP A 174 7.35 -6.28 -12.85
C ASP A 174 7.03 -5.86 -11.40
N GLY A 175 7.86 -6.26 -10.44
CA GLY A 175 7.73 -5.89 -9.02
C GLY A 175 8.02 -4.42 -8.70
N SER A 176 8.76 -3.71 -9.56
CA SER A 176 9.05 -2.28 -9.43
C SER A 176 7.90 -1.36 -9.88
N HIS A 177 6.85 -1.94 -10.50
CA HIS A 177 5.62 -1.23 -10.77
C HIS A 177 4.82 -1.06 -9.46
N ALA A 178 4.48 0.18 -9.12
CA ALA A 178 3.68 0.49 -7.95
C ALA A 178 2.30 -0.15 -8.14
N PRO A 179 1.70 -0.71 -7.07
CA PRO A 179 0.32 -1.17 -7.14
C PRO A 179 -0.58 -0.03 -7.65
N SER A 180 -1.65 -0.38 -8.36
CA SER A 180 -2.66 0.58 -8.84
C SER A 180 -3.00 1.61 -7.73
N PRO A 181 -2.96 2.93 -8.03
CA PRO A 181 -3.16 3.96 -7.02
C PRO A 181 -4.48 3.77 -6.27
N THR A 182 -4.42 3.77 -4.93
CA THR A 182 -5.60 3.66 -4.06
C THR A 182 -5.62 4.86 -3.13
N THR A 183 -6.82 5.33 -2.80
CA THR A 183 -7.02 6.31 -1.74
C THR A 183 -6.43 5.83 -0.41
N VAL A 184 -5.86 6.77 0.33
CA VAL A 184 -5.44 6.62 1.72
C VAL A 184 -6.08 7.75 2.51
N GLY A 185 -6.56 7.47 3.71
CA GLY A 185 -7.22 8.46 4.54
C GLY A 185 -6.94 8.26 6.03
N GLU A 186 -7.82 8.84 6.84
CA GLU A 186 -7.67 8.79 8.30
C GLU A 186 -7.77 7.38 8.89
N ALA A 187 -8.39 6.43 8.19
CA ALA A 187 -8.52 5.05 8.65
C ALA A 187 -7.16 4.34 8.75
N GLU A 188 -6.25 4.59 7.80
CA GLU A 188 -4.91 4.00 7.80
C GLU A 188 -4.04 4.54 8.95
N LEU A 189 -4.29 5.78 9.43
CA LEU A 189 -3.66 6.31 10.65
C LEU A 189 -4.06 5.49 11.88
N ASP A 190 -5.36 5.20 12.04
CA ASP A 190 -5.87 4.40 13.16
C ASP A 190 -5.35 2.96 13.12
N MET A 191 -5.26 2.38 11.91
CA MET A 191 -4.67 1.07 11.71
C MET A 191 -3.18 1.04 12.03
N ALA A 192 -2.42 2.09 11.71
CA ALA A 192 -1.01 2.20 12.07
C ALA A 192 -0.82 2.15 13.59
N VAL A 193 -1.60 2.94 14.35
CA VAL A 193 -1.55 2.95 15.83
C VAL A 193 -1.86 1.56 16.38
N THR A 194 -2.86 0.87 15.81
CA THR A 194 -3.22 -0.50 16.21
C THR A 194 -2.06 -1.46 16.00
N GLN A 195 -1.40 -1.43 14.83
CA GLN A 195 -0.23 -2.29 14.56
C GLN A 195 0.96 -1.97 15.46
N PHE A 196 1.23 -0.69 15.74
CA PHE A 196 2.26 -0.32 16.72
C PHE A 196 1.94 -0.86 18.11
N ALA A 197 0.68 -0.81 18.55
CA ALA A 197 0.27 -1.34 19.84
C ALA A 197 0.39 -2.86 19.94
N GLU A 198 0.15 -3.60 18.84
CA GLU A 198 0.29 -5.06 18.79
C GLU A 198 1.75 -5.52 18.96
N ASP A 199 2.71 -4.77 18.42
CA ASP A 199 4.15 -5.10 18.46
C ASP A 199 4.92 -4.42 19.61
N PHE A 200 4.24 -3.58 20.41
CA PHE A 200 4.87 -2.74 21.43
C PHE A 200 5.33 -3.53 22.66
N ASP A 201 6.59 -3.34 23.04
CA ASP A 201 7.14 -3.86 24.29
C ASP A 201 6.85 -2.89 25.44
N ALA A 202 5.81 -3.17 26.21
CA ALA A 202 5.39 -2.33 27.33
C ALA A 202 6.41 -2.22 28.48
N LYS A 203 7.41 -3.11 28.54
CA LYS A 203 8.41 -3.12 29.61
C LYS A 203 9.71 -2.44 29.20
N LEU A 204 10.23 -2.77 28.02
CA LEU A 204 11.53 -2.30 27.55
C LEU A 204 11.43 -1.22 26.46
N GLY A 205 10.21 -0.89 26.01
CA GLY A 205 10.01 0.03 24.90
C GLY A 205 10.51 -0.53 23.56
N GLY A 206 10.13 0.16 22.48
CA GLY A 206 10.37 -0.31 21.12
C GLY A 206 9.29 -1.27 20.61
N PHE A 207 9.51 -1.78 19.40
CA PHE A 207 8.55 -2.62 18.69
C PHE A 207 9.27 -3.86 18.13
N GLY A 208 8.83 -5.05 18.54
CA GLY A 208 9.49 -6.32 18.21
C GLY A 208 10.64 -6.72 19.14
N GLY A 209 11.32 -7.81 18.80
CA GLY A 209 12.43 -8.40 19.58
C GLY A 209 13.83 -7.92 19.15
N ALA A 210 14.87 -8.62 19.60
CA ALA A 210 16.26 -8.35 19.23
C ALA A 210 16.61 -8.83 17.79
N PRO A 211 17.47 -8.11 17.04
CA PRO A 211 18.03 -6.79 17.35
C PRO A 211 16.99 -5.66 17.26
N LYS A 212 17.12 -4.61 18.09
CA LYS A 212 16.19 -3.46 18.14
C LYS A 212 16.76 -2.23 17.44
N PHE A 213 16.01 -1.70 16.47
CA PHE A 213 16.31 -0.47 15.74
C PHE A 213 15.45 0.71 16.25
N PRO A 214 16.00 1.93 16.39
CA PRO A 214 15.24 3.11 16.81
C PRO A 214 14.12 3.48 15.82
N PRO A 215 12.84 3.49 16.24
CA PRO A 215 11.71 3.70 15.33
C PRO A 215 11.31 5.19 15.19
N ALA A 216 12.27 6.09 14.95
CA ALA A 216 12.08 7.55 15.07
C ALA A 216 10.88 8.11 14.27
N THR A 217 10.75 7.73 12.99
CA THR A 217 9.62 8.15 12.13
C THR A 217 8.28 7.61 12.64
N GLY A 218 8.27 6.36 13.12
CA GLY A 218 7.09 5.75 13.72
C GLY A 218 6.65 6.46 15.00
N LEU A 219 7.60 6.83 15.86
CA LEU A 219 7.34 7.60 17.08
C LEU A 219 6.80 9.00 16.75
N SER A 220 7.31 9.65 15.70
CA SER A 220 6.80 10.94 15.21
C SER A 220 5.33 10.79 14.74
N LEU A 221 5.00 9.75 13.98
CA LEU A 221 3.62 9.45 13.59
C LEU A 221 2.71 9.24 14.81
N LEU A 222 3.18 8.50 15.83
CA LEU A 222 2.40 8.30 17.06
C LEU A 222 2.13 9.63 17.79
N LEU A 223 3.07 10.58 17.79
CA LEU A 223 2.83 11.93 18.32
C LEU A 223 1.79 12.71 17.51
N HIS A 224 1.78 12.60 16.18
CA HIS A 224 0.71 13.13 15.32
C HIS A 224 -0.65 12.51 15.68
N CYS A 225 -0.73 11.17 15.76
CA CYS A 225 -1.94 10.46 16.11
C CYS A 225 -2.44 10.84 17.51
N TYR A 226 -1.54 10.93 18.51
CA TYR A 226 -1.86 11.41 19.84
C TYR A 226 -2.41 12.85 19.81
N HIS A 227 -1.85 13.74 19.00
CA HIS A 227 -2.37 15.10 18.88
C HIS A 227 -3.82 15.12 18.38
N ARG A 228 -4.17 14.23 17.43
CA ARG A 228 -5.52 14.09 16.86
C ARG A 228 -6.51 13.42 17.82
N THR A 229 -6.13 12.33 18.46
CA THR A 229 -7.04 11.46 19.24
C THR A 229 -7.01 11.73 20.74
N LYS A 230 -5.92 12.30 21.26
CA LYS A 230 -5.61 12.44 22.68
C LYS A 230 -5.60 11.11 23.46
N ASP A 231 -5.40 9.99 22.78
CA ASP A 231 -5.34 8.66 23.42
C ASP A 231 -4.06 8.51 24.28
N PRO A 232 -4.17 8.31 25.61
CA PRO A 232 -3.00 8.15 26.48
C PRO A 232 -2.13 6.93 26.17
N GLN A 233 -2.70 5.85 25.62
CA GLN A 233 -1.93 4.64 25.28
C GLN A 233 -0.94 4.92 24.15
N THR A 234 -1.38 5.67 23.13
CA THR A 234 -0.52 6.15 22.04
C THR A 234 0.69 6.92 22.57
N LEU A 235 0.49 7.85 23.51
CA LEU A 235 1.61 8.61 24.11
C LEU A 235 2.52 7.71 24.98
N THR A 236 1.97 6.69 25.64
CA THR A 236 2.72 5.76 26.48
C THR A 236 3.74 4.98 25.66
N MET A 237 3.36 4.52 24.46
CA MET A 237 4.29 3.86 23.53
C MET A 237 5.50 4.73 23.20
N VAL A 238 5.26 6.02 22.96
CA VAL A 238 6.33 6.98 22.64
C VAL A 238 7.26 7.19 23.84
N ARG A 239 6.70 7.51 25.01
CA ARG A 239 7.47 7.82 26.21
C ARG A 239 8.32 6.63 26.65
N THR A 240 7.73 5.45 26.79
CA THR A 240 8.46 4.25 27.22
C THR A 240 9.63 3.92 26.27
N THR A 241 9.42 4.08 24.96
CA THR A 241 10.48 3.83 23.96
C THR A 241 11.60 4.86 24.05
N LEU A 242 11.28 6.16 24.10
CA LEU A 242 12.27 7.23 24.21
C LEU A 242 13.04 7.18 25.53
N ASP A 243 12.36 6.88 26.64
CA ASP A 243 12.96 6.77 27.96
C ASP A 243 13.93 5.57 28.02
N ALA A 244 13.52 4.42 27.47
CA ALA A 244 14.35 3.22 27.44
C ALA A 244 15.59 3.38 26.55
N MET A 245 15.47 4.00 25.37
CA MET A 245 16.63 4.27 24.50
C MET A 245 17.62 5.24 25.16
N ALA A 246 17.14 6.31 25.79
CA ALA A 246 18.00 7.29 26.47
C ALA A 246 18.70 6.71 27.71
N ALA A 247 18.05 5.75 28.39
CA ALA A 247 18.62 5.05 29.53
C ALA A 247 19.56 3.90 29.14
N GLY A 248 19.42 3.37 27.92
CA GLY A 248 20.20 2.25 27.40
C GLY A 248 21.64 2.62 27.02
N GLY A 249 22.41 1.59 26.67
CA GLY A 249 23.77 1.75 26.13
C GLY A 249 23.79 2.11 24.64
N ILE A 250 22.64 2.06 23.95
CA ILE A 250 22.48 2.64 22.61
C ILE A 250 22.70 4.16 22.61
N TYR A 251 22.41 4.84 23.72
CA TYR A 251 22.78 6.23 23.95
C TYR A 251 24.14 6.27 24.66
N ASP A 252 25.13 6.92 24.06
CA ASP A 252 26.46 7.04 24.65
C ASP A 252 26.42 7.97 25.87
N GLN A 253 26.39 7.37 27.06
CA GLN A 253 26.23 8.09 28.33
C GLN A 253 27.36 9.10 28.64
N ILE A 254 28.51 9.01 27.95
CA ILE A 254 29.68 9.86 28.19
C ILE A 254 29.92 10.87 27.08
N GLY A 255 29.85 10.45 25.81
CA GLY A 255 30.10 11.33 24.67
C GLY A 255 28.86 11.80 23.93
N ASP A 256 27.69 11.35 24.36
CA ASP A 256 26.39 11.65 23.78
C ASP A 256 26.21 11.07 22.37
N GLY A 257 25.03 11.28 21.80
CA GLY A 257 24.64 10.69 20.53
C GLY A 257 24.32 9.20 20.62
N PHE A 258 23.58 8.73 19.62
CA PHE A 258 23.08 7.38 19.52
C PHE A 258 23.91 6.54 18.57
N ALA A 259 24.13 5.30 18.98
CA ALA A 259 24.52 4.21 18.11
C ALA A 259 23.32 3.77 17.25
N ARG A 260 23.58 3.14 16.11
CA ARG A 260 22.53 2.82 15.12
C ARG A 260 21.45 1.89 15.64
N TYR A 261 21.82 0.83 16.35
CA TYR A 261 20.86 -0.15 16.87
C TYR A 261 21.43 -0.94 18.05
N SER A 262 20.54 -1.61 18.79
CA SER A 262 20.89 -2.51 19.88
C SER A 262 20.87 -3.96 19.39
N THR A 263 21.91 -4.72 19.71
CA THR A 263 21.98 -6.18 19.48
C THR A 263 21.01 -6.94 20.36
N ASP A 264 20.67 -6.39 21.53
CA ASP A 264 19.73 -6.98 22.48
C ASP A 264 18.39 -6.25 22.53
N ASP A 265 17.44 -6.85 23.23
CA ASP A 265 16.07 -6.35 23.40
C ASP A 265 15.93 -5.25 24.47
N ARG A 266 16.99 -4.95 25.22
CA ARG A 266 16.99 -4.02 26.37
C ARG A 266 17.54 -2.64 26.03
N TRP A 267 17.96 -2.41 24.79
CA TRP A 267 18.71 -1.22 24.38
C TRP A 267 20.08 -1.09 25.04
N LEU A 268 20.62 -2.18 25.61
CA LEU A 268 21.84 -2.14 26.42
C LEU A 268 23.09 -2.26 25.56
N VAL A 269 23.16 -3.24 24.67
CA VAL A 269 24.37 -3.55 23.92
C VAL A 269 24.26 -3.01 22.49
N PRO A 270 24.88 -1.85 22.17
CA PRO A 270 24.83 -1.30 20.83
C PRO A 270 25.67 -2.10 19.84
N HIS A 271 25.34 -2.00 18.55
CA HIS A 271 26.39 -1.96 17.54
C HIS A 271 26.92 -0.52 17.49
N PHE A 272 28.18 -0.34 17.90
CA PHE A 272 28.73 0.96 18.33
C PHE A 272 28.90 2.01 17.21
N GLU A 273 28.50 1.69 15.97
CA GLU A 273 28.49 2.66 14.88
C GLU A 273 27.48 3.78 15.14
N LYS A 274 27.86 5.03 14.83
CA LYS A 274 26.96 6.19 14.93
C LYS A 274 26.81 6.83 13.57
N MET A 275 25.56 6.89 13.10
CA MET A 275 25.22 7.46 11.79
C MET A 275 24.61 8.85 11.94
N LEU A 276 24.89 9.74 10.99
CA LEU A 276 24.34 11.09 10.99
C LEU A 276 22.80 11.09 10.94
N TYR A 277 22.22 10.23 10.10
CA TYR A 277 20.77 10.18 9.90
C TYR A 277 20.02 9.67 11.14
N ASP A 278 20.55 8.68 11.87
CA ASP A 278 19.92 8.17 13.10
C ASP A 278 19.86 9.26 14.17
N ASN A 279 20.97 9.98 14.34
CA ASN A 279 21.08 11.07 15.29
C ASN A 279 20.19 12.27 14.89
N ALA A 280 20.06 12.58 13.60
CA ALA A 280 19.15 13.61 13.12
C ALA A 280 17.69 13.27 13.44
N LEU A 281 17.24 12.06 13.09
CA LEU A 281 15.86 11.61 13.27
C LEU A 281 15.50 11.47 14.75
N LEU A 282 16.42 10.94 15.57
CA LEU A 282 16.22 10.83 17.02
C LEU A 282 16.16 12.21 17.68
N ALA A 283 17.10 13.12 17.38
CA ALA A 283 17.05 14.46 17.94
C ALA A 283 15.72 15.16 17.64
N ARG A 284 15.21 15.02 16.40
CA ARG A 284 13.92 15.58 16.00
C ARG A 284 12.75 15.02 16.82
N VAL A 285 12.62 13.71 16.97
CA VAL A 285 11.49 13.15 17.75
C VAL A 285 11.59 13.46 19.25
N TYR A 286 12.79 13.62 19.81
CA TYR A 286 12.95 14.13 21.19
C TYR A 286 12.53 15.60 21.31
N VAL A 287 12.77 16.45 20.30
CA VAL A 287 12.23 17.83 20.24
C VAL A 287 10.70 17.81 20.24
N GLU A 288 10.08 16.99 19.40
CA GLU A 288 8.63 16.85 19.31
C GLU A 288 8.03 16.33 20.62
N ALA A 289 8.64 15.29 21.21
CA ALA A 289 8.22 14.75 22.50
C ALA A 289 8.29 15.80 23.61
N PHE A 290 9.33 16.65 23.65
CA PHE A 290 9.41 17.77 24.58
C PHE A 290 8.25 18.76 24.39
N GLN A 291 7.90 19.11 23.15
CA GLN A 291 6.77 20.02 22.91
C GLN A 291 5.43 19.42 23.36
N VAL A 292 5.29 18.09 23.33
CA VAL A 292 4.07 17.38 23.75
C VAL A 292 4.00 17.19 25.27
N THR A 293 5.10 16.87 25.93
CA THR A 293 5.12 16.48 27.35
C THR A 293 5.65 17.55 28.29
N ALA A 294 6.39 18.54 27.78
CA ALA A 294 7.21 19.48 28.52
C ALA A 294 8.28 18.83 29.43
N ASP A 295 8.63 17.55 29.19
CA ASP A 295 9.63 16.83 30.01
C ASP A 295 11.06 17.29 29.67
N PRO A 296 11.79 17.91 30.60
CA PRO A 296 13.12 18.45 30.34
C PRO A 296 14.16 17.39 29.95
N ASN A 297 13.94 16.11 30.25
CA ASN A 297 14.85 15.04 29.82
C ASN A 297 14.88 14.90 28.29
N TYR A 298 13.75 15.08 27.60
CA TYR A 298 13.72 15.03 26.13
C TYR A 298 14.50 16.19 25.52
N ARG A 299 14.39 17.39 26.10
CA ARG A 299 15.24 18.53 25.73
C ARG A 299 16.73 18.24 25.94
N ARG A 300 17.09 17.63 27.08
CA ARG A 300 18.48 17.27 27.38
C ARG A 300 19.04 16.32 26.32
N VAL A 301 18.36 15.20 26.07
CA VAL A 301 18.82 14.18 25.11
C VAL A 301 18.93 14.75 23.69
N ALA A 302 17.96 15.55 23.24
CA ALA A 302 18.04 16.23 21.96
C ALA A 302 19.25 17.18 21.88
N CYS A 303 19.48 18.00 22.91
CA CYS A 303 20.60 18.93 22.92
C CYS A 303 21.96 18.22 22.97
N GLU A 304 22.11 17.22 23.84
CA GLU A 304 23.34 16.43 23.96
C GLU A 304 23.66 15.70 22.64
N THR A 305 22.64 15.16 21.95
CA THR A 305 22.80 14.55 20.63
C THR A 305 23.28 15.55 19.58
N LEU A 306 22.70 16.74 19.51
CA LEU A 306 23.12 17.78 18.56
C LEU A 306 24.49 18.38 18.91
N ASP A 307 24.80 18.53 20.19
CA ASP A 307 26.12 18.97 20.66
C ASP A 307 27.22 17.96 20.31
N TYR A 308 26.93 16.65 20.36
CA TYR A 308 27.82 15.62 19.82
C TYR A 308 28.14 15.86 18.34
N ILE A 309 27.13 16.14 17.52
CA ILE A 309 27.31 16.40 16.08
C ILE A 309 28.18 17.66 15.85
N LEU A 310 27.92 18.74 16.58
CA LEU A 310 28.72 19.97 16.50
C LEU A 310 30.18 19.75 16.91
N LYS A 311 30.41 18.89 17.89
CA LYS A 311 31.72 18.62 18.49
C LYS A 311 32.55 17.64 17.65
N GLU A 312 31.95 16.57 17.13
CA GLU A 312 32.68 15.43 16.56
C GLU A 312 32.40 15.20 15.06
N MET A 313 31.26 15.63 14.53
CA MET A 313 30.81 15.30 13.17
C MET A 313 30.62 16.52 12.26
N THR A 314 31.19 17.68 12.59
CA THR A 314 31.04 18.90 11.79
C THR A 314 32.32 19.22 11.02
N SER A 315 32.21 19.38 9.70
CA SER A 315 33.30 19.87 8.85
C SER A 315 33.56 21.36 9.10
N PRO A 316 34.83 21.80 9.10
CA PRO A 316 35.17 23.23 9.08
C PRO A 316 34.52 24.02 7.94
N GLU A 317 34.14 23.34 6.85
CA GLU A 317 33.51 23.95 5.67
C GLU A 317 32.00 24.18 5.83
N GLY A 318 31.39 23.61 6.87
CA GLY A 318 30.00 23.86 7.26
C GLY A 318 29.07 22.66 7.19
N GLY A 319 29.39 21.64 6.38
CA GLY A 319 28.64 20.38 6.32
C GLY A 319 28.88 19.44 7.51
N PHE A 320 28.06 18.40 7.62
CA PHE A 320 28.16 17.33 8.62
C PHE A 320 28.67 16.03 7.98
N TYR A 321 29.58 15.36 8.67
CA TYR A 321 30.16 14.07 8.31
C TYR A 321 29.15 12.93 8.45
N SER A 322 29.37 11.82 7.75
CA SER A 322 28.35 10.79 7.53
C SER A 322 28.25 9.80 8.71
N ALA A 323 29.38 9.32 9.24
CA ALA A 323 29.37 8.29 10.28
C ALA A 323 30.68 8.20 11.10
N THR A 324 30.60 7.54 12.25
CA THR A 324 31.76 6.99 12.98
C THR A 324 31.66 5.47 13.05
N ASP A 325 32.77 4.78 12.76
CA ASP A 325 32.91 3.32 12.78
C ASP A 325 32.61 2.72 14.17
N ALA A 326 32.25 1.44 14.21
CA ALA A 326 32.07 0.66 15.42
C ALA A 326 33.42 0.14 15.97
N ASP A 327 34.39 -0.12 15.10
CA ASP A 327 35.69 -0.70 15.45
C ASP A 327 36.70 0.38 15.86
N SER A 328 37.43 0.13 16.96
CA SER A 328 38.66 0.86 17.32
C SER A 328 39.79 -0.13 17.52
N GLU A 329 40.91 0.09 16.82
CA GLU A 329 42.04 -0.86 16.77
C GLU A 329 41.62 -2.27 16.31
N GLY A 330 40.62 -2.35 15.44
CA GLY A 330 40.09 -3.60 14.89
C GLY A 330 39.21 -4.41 15.86
N VAL A 331 38.81 -3.82 17.00
CA VAL A 331 37.93 -4.40 18.01
C VAL A 331 36.69 -3.50 18.16
N GLU A 332 35.50 -4.07 17.96
CA GLU A 332 34.22 -3.37 18.12
C GLU A 332 34.08 -2.85 19.55
N GLY A 333 33.55 -1.63 19.73
CA GLY A 333 33.17 -1.09 21.04
C GLY A 333 34.32 -0.72 22.00
N LYS A 334 35.57 -1.10 21.70
CA LYS A 334 36.76 -0.90 22.57
C LYS A 334 36.91 0.53 23.08
N PHE A 335 36.57 1.51 22.24
CA PHE A 335 36.63 2.93 22.59
C PHE A 335 35.62 3.32 23.70
N PHE A 336 34.45 2.69 23.73
CA PHE A 336 33.28 3.14 24.49
C PHE A 336 33.12 2.49 25.87
N VAL A 337 33.64 1.27 26.06
CA VAL A 337 33.41 0.46 27.27
C VAL A 337 34.41 0.75 28.39
N TRP A 338 34.02 0.44 29.63
CA TRP A 338 34.78 0.76 30.85
C TRP A 338 34.90 -0.41 31.83
N THR A 339 35.99 -0.40 32.61
CA THR A 339 36.12 -1.20 33.84
C THR A 339 36.03 -0.32 35.08
N PRO A 340 35.69 -0.88 36.27
CA PRO A 340 35.74 -0.12 37.52
C PRO A 340 37.12 0.53 37.79
N ASP A 341 38.19 -0.17 37.43
CA ASP A 341 39.57 0.30 37.65
C ASP A 341 39.93 1.46 36.72
N GLU A 342 39.46 1.44 35.47
CA GLU A 342 39.60 2.57 34.54
C GLU A 342 38.87 3.81 35.06
N ILE A 343 37.65 3.66 35.60
CA ILE A 343 36.91 4.78 36.21
C ILE A 343 37.65 5.30 37.45
N ARG A 344 38.14 4.41 38.32
CA ARG A 344 38.93 4.79 39.51
C ARG A 344 40.17 5.59 39.15
N ALA A 345 40.89 5.16 38.11
CA ALA A 345 42.09 5.85 37.63
C ALA A 345 41.81 7.28 37.14
N VAL A 346 40.61 7.54 36.60
CA VAL A 346 40.21 8.89 36.15
C VAL A 346 39.79 9.79 37.32
N LEU A 347 38.96 9.29 38.22
CA LEU A 347 38.31 10.14 39.23
C LEU A 347 39.16 10.37 40.48
N SER A 348 40.05 9.43 40.83
CA SER A 348 40.94 9.49 42.02
C SER A 348 40.25 9.71 43.38
N ASN A 349 38.92 9.88 43.42
CA ASN A 349 38.07 10.02 44.60
C ASN A 349 37.16 8.79 44.70
N GLU A 350 37.39 7.93 45.70
CA GLU A 350 36.63 6.68 45.87
C GLU A 350 35.12 6.89 46.05
N GLU A 351 34.69 8.01 46.64
CA GLU A 351 33.27 8.29 46.81
C GLU A 351 32.59 8.66 45.49
N ASP A 352 33.28 9.39 44.61
CA ASP A 352 32.79 9.65 43.24
C ASP A 352 32.77 8.37 42.42
N VAL A 353 33.80 7.52 42.54
CA VAL A 353 33.85 6.20 41.89
C VAL A 353 32.67 5.35 42.31
N ARG A 354 32.39 5.25 43.63
CA ARG A 354 31.24 4.52 44.16
C ARG A 354 29.93 5.03 43.56
N ARG A 355 29.70 6.35 43.59
CA ARG A 355 28.46 6.98 43.07
C ARG A 355 28.26 6.70 41.58
N ILE A 356 29.31 6.87 40.78
CA ILE A 356 29.26 6.75 39.32
C ILE A 356 29.16 5.30 38.88
N CYS A 357 29.87 4.38 39.53
CA CYS A 357 29.72 2.96 39.27
C CYS A 357 28.31 2.46 39.62
N THR A 358 27.70 2.91 40.73
CA THR A 358 26.31 2.55 41.04
C THR A 358 25.32 3.18 40.05
N TYR A 359 25.54 4.43 39.63
CA TYR A 359 24.65 5.11 38.69
C TYR A 359 24.64 4.49 37.29
N TYR A 360 25.81 4.13 36.76
CA TYR A 360 25.95 3.51 35.44
C TYR A 360 25.95 1.98 35.43
N ASP A 361 25.64 1.36 36.59
CA ASP A 361 25.63 -0.09 36.79
C ASP A 361 26.93 -0.78 36.35
N VAL A 362 28.07 -0.20 36.74
CA VAL A 362 29.41 -0.71 36.43
C VAL A 362 29.79 -1.77 37.45
N THR A 363 29.98 -3.00 36.98
CA THR A 363 30.36 -4.14 37.82
C THR A 363 31.74 -4.70 37.46
N PRO A 364 32.43 -5.40 38.39
CA PRO A 364 33.67 -6.10 38.08
C PRO A 364 33.53 -7.22 37.05
N ALA A 365 32.35 -7.84 36.94
CA ALA A 365 32.08 -8.90 35.97
C ALA A 365 31.90 -8.36 34.53
N GLY A 366 31.51 -7.09 34.41
CA GLY A 366 31.08 -6.50 33.14
C GLY A 366 29.65 -6.91 32.77
N ASN A 367 29.07 -6.15 31.83
CA ASN A 367 27.79 -6.47 31.19
C ASN A 367 27.97 -6.82 29.69
N TRP A 368 29.20 -6.71 29.16
CA TRP A 368 29.57 -7.07 27.79
C TRP A 368 31.07 -7.36 27.69
N GLU A 369 31.45 -8.58 27.25
CA GLU A 369 32.85 -9.01 27.07
C GLU A 369 33.81 -8.67 28.24
N HIS A 370 33.35 -8.91 29.48
CA HIS A 370 34.09 -8.59 30.73
C HIS A 370 34.33 -7.08 30.99
N LYS A 371 33.68 -6.21 30.21
CA LYS A 371 33.66 -4.76 30.38
C LYS A 371 32.22 -4.26 30.51
N ASN A 372 32.06 -2.97 30.78
CA ASN A 372 30.75 -2.36 30.98
C ASN A 372 30.46 -1.38 29.86
N VAL A 373 29.37 -1.62 29.14
CA VAL A 373 28.62 -0.59 28.43
C VAL A 373 27.85 0.20 29.48
N LEU A 374 28.10 1.51 29.53
CA LEU A 374 27.46 2.36 30.52
C LEU A 374 25.99 2.59 30.15
N HIS A 375 25.11 2.42 31.12
CA HIS A 375 23.67 2.62 30.97
C HIS A 375 23.06 3.00 32.33
N THR A 376 21.87 3.60 32.35
CA THR A 376 21.21 3.99 33.59
C THR A 376 20.08 3.02 33.92
N ALA A 377 20.42 1.87 34.51
CA ALA A 377 19.48 0.78 34.83
C ALA A 377 18.33 1.21 35.76
N LYS A 378 18.57 2.23 36.59
CA LYS A 378 17.61 2.76 37.56
C LYS A 378 17.49 4.28 37.39
N PRO A 379 16.31 4.87 37.65
CA PRO A 379 16.17 6.32 37.70
C PRO A 379 17.11 6.94 38.73
N VAL A 380 17.60 8.15 38.45
CA VAL A 380 18.54 8.89 39.32
C VAL A 380 18.04 8.99 40.77
N ALA A 381 16.73 9.17 40.97
CA ALA A 381 16.12 9.22 42.30
C ALA A 381 16.24 7.91 43.09
N SER A 382 16.14 6.77 42.41
CA SER A 382 16.31 5.45 43.02
C SER A 382 17.76 5.23 43.43
N VAL A 383 18.71 5.63 42.58
CA VAL A 383 20.15 5.53 42.87
C VAL A 383 20.56 6.49 43.99
N ALA A 384 20.08 7.73 43.98
CA ALA A 384 20.34 8.70 45.05
C ALA A 384 19.87 8.15 46.40
N LYS A 385 18.66 7.57 46.45
CA LYS A 385 18.13 6.91 47.65
C LYS A 385 18.99 5.72 48.10
N GLU A 386 19.44 4.87 47.18
CA GLU A 386 20.34 3.73 47.47
C GLU A 386 21.68 4.20 48.06
N LEU A 387 22.20 5.33 47.57
CA LEU A 387 23.46 5.90 47.99
C LEU A 387 23.36 6.79 49.24
N GLY A 388 22.15 7.07 49.74
CA GLY A 388 21.90 7.96 50.87
C GLY A 388 22.11 9.45 50.54
N LEU A 389 21.86 9.85 49.29
CA LEU A 389 22.06 11.20 48.76
C LEU A 389 20.74 11.83 48.32
N THR A 390 20.74 13.16 48.16
CA THR A 390 19.68 13.85 47.40
C THR A 390 19.89 13.64 45.89
N VAL A 391 18.84 13.88 45.09
CA VAL A 391 18.95 13.81 43.61
C VAL A 391 19.93 14.86 43.12
N GLU A 392 19.88 16.04 43.72
CA GLU A 392 20.72 17.19 43.42
C GLU A 392 22.21 16.88 43.68
N ASP A 393 22.53 16.21 44.79
CA ASP A 393 23.90 15.80 45.11
C ASP A 393 24.47 14.80 44.09
N LEU A 394 23.65 13.81 43.70
CA LEU A 394 24.08 12.81 42.71
C LEU A 394 24.23 13.45 41.33
N GLN A 395 23.31 14.32 40.93
CA GLN A 395 23.39 15.06 39.67
C GLN A 395 24.63 15.96 39.64
N ALA A 396 24.95 16.66 40.72
CA ALA A 396 26.16 17.46 40.83
C ALA A 396 27.44 16.61 40.71
N THR A 397 27.45 15.38 41.23
CA THR A 397 28.54 14.42 40.97
C THR A 397 28.61 14.05 39.49
N ILE A 398 27.49 13.71 38.84
CA ILE A 398 27.45 13.33 37.42
C ILE A 398 27.95 14.47 36.53
N ASP A 399 27.44 15.68 36.71
CA ASP A 399 27.77 16.86 35.89
C ASP A 399 29.26 17.21 35.97
N ARG A 400 29.89 17.00 37.14
CA ARG A 400 31.33 17.21 37.33
C ARG A 400 32.16 16.07 36.73
N VAL A 401 31.69 14.83 36.82
CA VAL A 401 32.48 13.64 36.47
C VAL A 401 32.41 13.30 34.97
N LYS A 402 31.23 13.43 34.34
CA LYS A 402 31.04 13.08 32.92
C LYS A 402 32.08 13.73 32.00
N PRO A 403 32.43 15.03 32.12
CA PRO A 403 33.49 15.66 31.32
C PRO A 403 34.88 15.06 31.56
N LEU A 404 35.19 14.61 32.78
CA LEU A 404 36.48 13.98 33.11
C LEU A 404 36.61 12.60 32.45
N LEU A 405 35.54 11.80 32.50
CA LEU A 405 35.48 10.50 31.81
C LEU A 405 35.57 10.69 30.29
N TYR A 406 34.89 11.70 29.74
CA TYR A 406 35.00 12.04 28.33
C TYR A 406 36.44 12.43 27.95
N ALA A 407 37.09 13.31 28.72
CA ALA A 407 38.48 13.72 28.47
C ALA A 407 39.48 12.56 28.57
N ALA A 408 39.22 11.59 29.46
CA ALA A 408 40.02 10.37 29.54
C ALA A 408 39.78 9.47 28.31
N ARG A 409 38.52 9.31 27.87
CA ARG A 409 38.17 8.53 26.68
C ARG A 409 38.75 9.12 25.40
N ALA A 410 38.76 10.44 25.26
CA ALA A 410 39.30 11.15 24.10
C ALA A 410 40.81 10.93 23.87
N LYS A 411 41.53 10.37 24.86
CA LYS A 411 42.94 9.96 24.72
C LYS A 411 43.11 8.55 24.14
N ARG A 412 42.04 7.75 24.06
CA ARG A 412 42.03 6.45 23.40
C ARG A 412 42.07 6.64 21.88
N VAL A 413 42.43 5.60 21.13
CA VAL A 413 42.35 5.63 19.66
C VAL A 413 40.87 5.70 19.29
N PRO A 414 40.40 6.77 18.60
CA PRO A 414 39.00 6.88 18.21
C PRO A 414 38.67 5.89 17.10
N PRO A 415 37.39 5.48 16.95
CA PRO A 415 36.92 4.80 15.76
C PRO A 415 37.17 5.62 14.50
N GLY A 416 37.17 4.97 13.33
CA GLY A 416 37.30 5.66 12.05
C GLY A 416 36.17 6.67 11.83
N LEU A 417 36.51 7.88 11.39
CA LEU A 417 35.53 8.87 10.97
C LEU A 417 35.33 8.75 9.46
N ASP A 418 34.10 8.52 9.02
CA ASP A 418 33.71 8.70 7.62
C ASP A 418 33.36 10.19 7.43
N ASP A 419 34.33 10.93 6.89
CA ASP A 419 34.27 12.37 6.70
C ASP A 419 33.60 12.78 5.37
N LYS A 420 32.85 11.88 4.72
CA LYS A 420 32.00 12.25 3.59
C LYS A 420 30.84 13.12 4.07
N VAL A 421 30.53 14.17 3.31
CA VAL A 421 29.28 14.93 3.43
C VAL A 421 28.30 14.40 2.39
N ILE A 422 27.16 13.88 2.84
CA ILE A 422 26.07 13.38 1.97
C ILE A 422 24.89 14.34 2.04
N THR A 423 24.42 14.82 0.88
CA THR A 423 23.35 15.83 0.76
C THR A 423 22.08 15.42 1.51
N ALA A 424 21.55 14.20 1.28
CA ALA A 424 20.37 13.70 1.96
C ALA A 424 20.50 13.71 3.49
N TRP A 425 21.61 13.21 4.03
CA TRP A 425 21.81 13.08 5.48
C TRP A 425 22.04 14.44 6.14
N ASN A 426 22.68 15.35 5.43
CA ASN A 426 22.79 16.75 5.85
C ASN A 426 21.43 17.45 5.85
N GLY A 427 20.56 17.17 4.87
CA GLY A 427 19.18 17.67 4.87
C GLY A 427 18.40 17.29 6.13
N MET A 428 18.53 16.03 6.59
CA MET A 428 17.93 15.57 7.85
C MET A 428 18.53 16.28 9.07
N MET A 429 19.87 16.41 9.14
CA MET A 429 20.52 17.08 10.27
C MET A 429 20.23 18.58 10.32
N ILE A 430 20.17 19.25 9.15
CA ILE A 430 19.74 20.64 9.01
C ILE A 430 18.35 20.83 9.61
N SER A 431 17.40 19.96 9.25
CA SER A 431 16.03 19.97 9.80
C SER A 431 16.06 19.82 11.33
N ALA A 432 16.81 18.85 11.88
CA ALA A 432 16.91 18.64 13.33
C ALA A 432 17.51 19.87 14.07
N MET A 433 18.58 20.46 13.52
CA MET A 433 19.23 21.66 14.06
C MET A 433 18.31 22.88 13.99
N ALA A 434 17.60 23.08 12.89
CA ALA A 434 16.65 24.17 12.71
C ALA A 434 15.49 24.05 13.71
N GLU A 435 14.89 22.87 13.83
CA GLU A 435 13.78 22.62 14.75
C GLU A 435 14.19 22.74 16.22
N ALA A 436 15.32 22.17 16.63
CA ALA A 436 15.83 22.33 17.99
C ALA A 436 16.19 23.80 18.29
N GLY A 437 16.82 24.49 17.34
CA GLY A 437 17.13 25.91 17.44
C GLY A 437 15.87 26.78 17.57
N ARG A 438 14.78 26.40 16.90
CA ARG A 438 13.48 27.06 16.98
C ARG A 438 12.78 26.80 18.32
N VAL A 439 12.70 25.53 18.74
CA VAL A 439 11.94 25.09 19.92
C VAL A 439 12.64 25.43 21.24
N PHE A 440 13.95 25.22 21.32
CA PHE A 440 14.73 25.45 22.54
C PHE A 440 15.36 26.84 22.64
N ASP A 441 15.13 27.69 21.62
CA ASP A 441 15.72 29.02 21.51
C ASP A 441 17.25 29.01 21.62
N MET A 442 17.89 28.18 20.78
CA MET A 442 19.35 28.00 20.77
C MET A 442 19.96 28.51 19.46
N PRO A 443 20.54 29.74 19.44
CA PRO A 443 21.11 30.34 18.24
C PRO A 443 22.21 29.50 17.59
N ARG A 444 22.99 28.75 18.39
CA ARG A 444 24.08 27.89 17.88
C ARG A 444 23.60 26.81 16.91
N TYR A 445 22.41 26.23 17.13
CA TYR A 445 21.86 25.21 16.25
C TYR A 445 21.31 25.84 14.96
N ARG A 446 20.64 26.99 15.05
CA ARG A 446 20.19 27.74 13.86
C ARG A 446 21.37 28.13 12.98
N ALA A 447 22.43 28.68 13.57
CA ALA A 447 23.64 29.04 12.85
C ALA A 447 24.33 27.81 12.21
N ALA A 448 24.31 26.65 12.86
CA ALA A 448 24.83 25.42 12.26
C ALA A 448 24.01 24.96 11.05
N ALA A 449 22.67 24.99 11.15
CA ALA A 449 21.77 24.67 10.04
C ALA A 449 22.00 25.62 8.85
N GLU A 450 22.10 26.93 9.11
CA GLU A 450 22.35 27.94 8.07
C GLU A 450 23.70 27.74 7.38
N ARG A 451 24.78 27.49 8.13
CA ARG A 451 26.10 27.21 7.54
C ARG A 451 26.09 25.96 6.65
N ALA A 452 25.41 24.90 7.08
CA ALA A 452 25.28 23.68 6.29
C ALA A 452 24.42 23.93 5.02
N CYS A 453 23.32 24.68 5.14
CA CYS A 453 22.51 25.10 3.99
C CYS A 453 23.35 25.86 2.96
N GLU A 454 24.13 26.86 3.41
CA GLU A 454 25.00 27.63 2.51
C GLU A 454 26.03 26.72 1.85
N PHE A 455 26.71 25.86 2.62
CA PHE A 455 27.70 24.93 2.08
C PHE A 455 27.12 24.02 0.99
N LEU A 456 25.93 23.45 1.21
CA LEU A 456 25.26 22.59 0.21
C LEU A 456 24.80 23.39 -1.02
N LEU A 457 24.24 24.59 -0.84
CA LEU A 457 23.81 25.46 -1.95
C LEU A 457 24.97 25.97 -2.79
N THR A 458 26.16 26.13 -2.21
CA THR A 458 27.34 26.63 -2.95
C THR A 458 28.17 25.51 -3.55
N THR A 459 28.35 24.40 -2.82
CA THR A 459 29.37 23.38 -3.14
C THR A 459 28.77 22.13 -3.77
N LEU A 460 27.56 21.74 -3.36
CA LEU A 460 26.87 20.54 -3.87
C LEU A 460 25.75 20.87 -4.87
N SER A 461 25.63 22.13 -5.30
CA SER A 461 24.69 22.54 -6.33
C SER A 461 25.42 22.87 -7.64
N LYS A 462 24.92 22.31 -8.75
CA LYS A 462 25.40 22.62 -10.09
C LYS A 462 24.79 23.94 -10.60
N PRO A 463 25.43 24.61 -11.58
CA PRO A 463 24.91 25.85 -12.16
C PRO A 463 23.50 25.74 -12.77
N ASP A 464 23.09 24.54 -13.19
CA ASP A 464 21.77 24.26 -13.75
C ASP A 464 20.70 23.90 -12.71
N GLY A 465 21.04 23.99 -11.42
CA GLY A 465 20.16 23.72 -10.29
C GLY A 465 20.07 22.24 -9.87
N ARG A 466 20.79 21.33 -10.53
CA ARG A 466 20.89 19.93 -10.08
C ARG A 466 21.85 19.80 -8.89
N LEU A 467 21.59 18.84 -8.01
CA LEU A 467 22.43 18.54 -6.87
C LEU A 467 23.48 17.47 -7.20
N LEU A 468 24.57 17.51 -6.44
CA LEU A 468 25.55 16.44 -6.29
C LEU A 468 25.29 15.74 -4.95
N ARG A 469 25.61 14.45 -4.87
CA ARG A 469 25.32 13.65 -3.69
C ARG A 469 26.35 13.81 -2.58
N THR A 470 27.63 13.69 -2.95
CA THR A 470 28.71 13.47 -1.98
C THR A 470 29.82 14.49 -2.18
N TYR A 471 30.36 14.95 -1.06
CA TYR A 471 31.53 15.81 -1.01
C TYR A 471 32.56 15.23 -0.03
N ARG A 472 33.81 15.17 -0.47
CA ARG A 472 34.94 14.84 0.40
C ARG A 472 36.24 15.39 -0.16
N ALA A 473 37.12 15.87 0.72
CA ALA A 473 38.47 16.32 0.37
C ALA A 473 38.52 17.28 -0.83
N GLY A 474 37.68 18.33 -0.83
CA GLY A 474 37.65 19.33 -1.91
C GLY A 474 36.86 18.93 -3.16
N THR A 475 36.30 17.71 -3.20
CA THR A 475 35.67 17.15 -4.41
C THR A 475 34.21 16.83 -4.16
N ALA A 476 33.31 17.59 -4.81
CA ALA A 476 31.90 17.25 -4.95
C ALA A 476 31.69 16.39 -6.20
N HIS A 477 31.01 15.25 -6.08
CA HIS A 477 30.79 14.34 -7.20
C HIS A 477 29.55 13.47 -7.02
N LEU A 478 29.24 12.70 -8.08
CA LEU A 478 28.02 11.89 -8.29
C LEU A 478 26.74 12.72 -8.39
N ASP A 479 25.90 12.35 -9.36
CA ASP A 479 24.58 12.93 -9.47
C ASP A 479 23.73 12.56 -8.25
N ALA A 480 22.96 13.53 -7.76
CA ALA A 480 22.07 13.33 -6.63
C ALA A 480 20.83 12.48 -6.98
N TYR A 481 20.34 11.76 -5.98
CA TYR A 481 19.13 10.93 -6.04
C TYR A 481 17.94 11.69 -5.47
N LEU A 482 16.72 11.17 -5.65
CA LEU A 482 15.49 11.78 -5.14
C LEU A 482 15.61 12.19 -3.67
N GLU A 483 16.18 11.32 -2.83
CA GLU A 483 16.36 11.58 -1.40
C GLU A 483 17.17 12.85 -1.12
N ASP A 484 18.23 13.12 -1.89
CA ASP A 484 19.07 14.30 -1.71
C ASP A 484 18.27 15.59 -1.94
N TYR A 485 17.40 15.62 -2.96
CA TYR A 485 16.50 16.75 -3.20
C TYR A 485 15.42 16.85 -2.12
N ALA A 486 14.80 15.73 -1.76
CA ALA A 486 13.67 15.67 -0.84
C ALA A 486 14.06 16.11 0.58
N TYR A 487 15.11 15.51 1.15
CA TYR A 487 15.58 15.83 2.49
C TYR A 487 16.16 17.24 2.57
N PHE A 488 16.87 17.70 1.54
CA PHE A 488 17.41 19.04 1.56
C PHE A 488 16.32 20.11 1.40
N ALA A 489 15.30 19.86 0.56
CA ALA A 489 14.13 20.72 0.48
C ALA A 489 13.40 20.82 1.83
N GLU A 490 13.19 19.70 2.54
CA GLU A 490 12.60 19.72 3.89
C GLU A 490 13.46 20.52 4.88
N GLY A 491 14.77 20.29 4.91
CA GLY A 491 15.71 21.04 5.76
C GLY A 491 15.74 22.55 5.47
N LEU A 492 15.61 22.95 4.21
CA LEU A 492 15.52 24.36 3.81
C LEU A 492 14.21 25.02 4.27
N ILE A 493 13.09 24.30 4.20
CA ILE A 493 11.80 24.79 4.73
C ILE A 493 11.89 24.94 6.25
N ASP A 494 12.43 23.95 6.95
CA ASP A 494 12.58 24.00 8.42
C ASP A 494 13.54 25.11 8.85
N THR A 495 14.64 25.34 8.11
CA THR A 495 15.56 26.46 8.36
C THR A 495 14.87 27.81 8.21
N TYR A 496 14.04 27.99 7.17
CA TYR A 496 13.23 29.19 7.00
C TYR A 496 12.23 29.37 8.16
N GLU A 497 11.47 28.33 8.50
CA GLU A 497 10.48 28.39 9.59
C GLU A 497 11.12 28.58 10.98
N ALA A 498 12.38 28.16 11.17
CA ALA A 498 13.17 28.44 12.36
C ALA A 498 13.60 29.91 12.48
N GLY A 499 13.24 30.76 11.51
CA GLY A 499 13.58 32.18 11.48
C GLY A 499 14.75 32.51 10.56
N GLY A 500 15.15 31.59 9.67
CA GLY A 500 16.14 31.83 8.63
C GLY A 500 15.60 32.71 7.49
N HIS A 501 16.49 33.05 6.55
CA HIS A 501 16.19 33.95 5.44
C HIS A 501 15.24 33.35 4.38
N GLU A 502 14.41 34.18 3.74
CA GLU A 502 13.45 33.79 2.66
C GLU A 502 14.12 33.08 1.47
N ARG A 503 15.43 33.29 1.27
CA ARG A 503 16.21 32.59 0.24
C ARG A 503 16.17 31.07 0.38
N TYR A 504 16.06 30.54 1.60
CA TYR A 504 16.01 29.10 1.84
C TYR A 504 14.68 28.51 1.37
N LEU A 505 13.55 29.17 1.66
CA LEU A 505 12.25 28.77 1.13
C LEU A 505 12.22 28.84 -0.40
N SER A 506 12.81 29.89 -0.98
CA SER A 506 12.94 30.02 -2.43
C SER A 506 13.81 28.91 -3.04
N ALA A 507 14.87 28.48 -2.36
CA ALA A 507 15.68 27.33 -2.77
C ALA A 507 14.90 26.02 -2.68
N ALA A 508 14.11 25.82 -1.62
CA ALA A 508 13.25 24.64 -1.48
C ALA A 508 12.23 24.53 -2.63
N VAL A 509 11.62 25.64 -3.06
CA VAL A 509 10.74 25.67 -4.24
C VAL A 509 11.49 25.22 -5.49
N ARG A 510 12.71 25.70 -5.74
CA ARG A 510 13.50 25.28 -6.90
C ARG A 510 13.81 23.78 -6.87
N LEU A 511 14.14 23.23 -5.70
CA LEU A 511 14.36 21.79 -5.56
C LEU A 511 13.07 20.99 -5.79
N ALA A 512 11.94 21.46 -5.28
CA ALA A 512 10.63 20.85 -5.52
C ALA A 512 10.26 20.84 -7.02
N GLU A 513 10.57 21.91 -7.74
CA GLU A 513 10.39 21.97 -9.20
C GLU A 513 11.29 20.96 -9.93
N ARG A 514 12.53 20.74 -9.47
CA ARG A 514 13.40 19.67 -9.98
C ARG A 514 12.85 18.28 -9.65
N ILE A 515 12.30 18.07 -8.46
CA ILE A 515 11.64 16.80 -8.09
C ILE A 515 10.55 16.45 -9.11
N LEU A 516 9.68 17.41 -9.45
CA LEU A 516 8.62 17.18 -10.44
C LEU A 516 9.17 16.96 -11.85
N ALA A 517 10.17 17.72 -12.26
CA ALA A 517 10.71 17.67 -13.62
C ALA A 517 11.52 16.38 -13.89
N ASP A 518 12.34 15.96 -12.92
CA ASP A 518 13.37 14.94 -13.13
C ASP A 518 12.97 13.56 -12.60
N PHE A 519 12.08 13.49 -11.61
CA PHE A 519 11.80 12.24 -10.88
C PHE A 519 10.36 11.74 -10.97
N SER A 520 9.37 12.57 -11.34
CA SER A 520 7.96 12.16 -11.35
C SER A 520 7.63 10.99 -12.29
N ASP A 521 6.79 10.07 -11.80
CA ASP A 521 6.11 9.07 -12.62
C ASP A 521 4.70 9.57 -13.00
N GLY A 522 4.56 10.04 -14.24
CA GLY A 522 3.29 10.54 -14.77
C GLY A 522 2.22 9.47 -15.03
N GLN A 523 2.57 8.18 -15.00
CA GLN A 523 1.61 7.08 -15.22
C GLN A 523 0.98 6.60 -13.91
N GLN A 524 1.79 6.39 -12.87
CA GLN A 524 1.35 5.75 -11.62
C GLN A 524 1.38 6.69 -10.40
N GLY A 525 1.94 7.89 -10.54
CA GLY A 525 2.22 8.77 -9.41
C GLY A 525 3.49 8.37 -8.66
N GLY A 526 3.90 9.20 -7.71
CA GLY A 526 5.18 9.05 -7.01
C GLY A 526 6.38 9.44 -7.88
N PHE A 527 7.56 9.02 -7.42
CA PHE A 527 8.85 9.46 -7.91
C PHE A 527 9.83 8.29 -8.02
N PHE A 528 10.63 8.29 -9.08
CA PHE A 528 11.76 7.40 -9.25
C PHE A 528 12.93 7.78 -8.35
N THR A 529 13.75 6.81 -7.94
CA THR A 529 14.95 7.06 -7.14
C THR A 529 15.99 7.89 -7.91
N THR A 530 16.12 7.65 -9.22
CA THR A 530 17.07 8.35 -10.11
C THR A 530 16.37 9.33 -11.06
N ALA A 531 17.06 10.39 -11.49
CA ALA A 531 16.56 11.37 -12.45
C ALA A 531 16.44 10.80 -13.89
N THR A 532 15.63 11.41 -14.76
CA THR A 532 15.44 10.98 -16.17
C THR A 532 16.73 10.97 -17.01
N GLY A 533 17.73 11.75 -16.64
CA GLY A 533 19.05 11.80 -17.29
C GLY A 533 20.18 11.08 -16.53
N HIS A 534 19.84 10.28 -15.51
CA HIS A 534 20.83 9.53 -14.72
C HIS A 534 21.37 8.32 -15.50
N GLU A 535 22.45 7.68 -15.00
CA GLU A 535 22.96 6.41 -15.54
C GLU A 535 21.82 5.36 -15.64
N ALA A 536 21.67 4.75 -16.82
CA ALA A 536 20.66 3.74 -17.06
C ALA A 536 21.10 2.37 -16.50
N LEU A 537 20.31 1.85 -15.56
CA LEU A 537 20.49 0.53 -14.94
C LEU A 537 19.39 -0.44 -15.36
N ILE A 538 19.49 -1.71 -14.95
CA ILE A 538 18.54 -2.78 -15.31
C ILE A 538 17.10 -2.52 -14.85
N VAL A 539 16.93 -1.71 -13.80
CA VAL A 539 15.65 -1.28 -13.23
C VAL A 539 15.78 0.17 -12.78
N ARG A 540 14.77 1.00 -13.04
CA ARG A 540 14.64 2.31 -12.40
C ARG A 540 13.67 2.17 -11.22
N SER A 541 14.24 2.04 -10.02
CA SER A 541 13.48 1.73 -8.81
C SER A 541 12.65 2.91 -8.29
N ARG A 542 11.73 2.59 -7.38
CA ARG A 542 10.98 3.54 -6.57
C ARG A 542 10.87 3.02 -5.15
N GLU A 543 11.30 3.82 -4.21
CA GLU A 543 11.21 3.50 -2.79
C GLU A 543 9.82 3.81 -2.24
N GLY A 544 9.14 2.79 -1.70
CA GLY A 544 7.82 2.91 -1.08
C GLY A 544 7.87 3.02 0.45
N PRO A 545 8.09 1.90 1.15
CA PRO A 545 8.10 1.86 2.61
C PRO A 545 9.30 2.61 3.20
N ASP A 546 9.14 3.10 4.43
CA ASP A 546 10.23 3.65 5.25
C ASP A 546 11.21 2.54 5.65
N GLY A 547 12.50 2.82 5.55
CA GLY A 547 13.59 1.96 6.01
C GLY A 547 14.20 2.47 7.33
N ALA A 548 15.53 2.39 7.44
CA ALA A 548 16.25 3.07 8.52
C ALA A 548 16.09 4.60 8.46
N THR A 549 15.90 5.13 7.24
CA THR A 549 15.48 6.49 6.96
C THR A 549 14.06 6.49 6.39
N PRO A 550 13.30 7.58 6.51
CA PRO A 550 12.06 7.74 5.76
C PRO A 550 12.24 7.48 4.26
N SER A 551 11.16 7.09 3.57
CA SER A 551 11.21 6.96 2.11
C SER A 551 11.45 8.31 1.44
N GLY A 552 12.35 8.37 0.46
CA GLY A 552 12.58 9.58 -0.35
C GLY A 552 11.31 10.06 -1.05
N ASN A 553 10.41 9.14 -1.45
CA ASN A 553 9.09 9.46 -1.98
C ASN A 553 8.20 10.18 -0.95
N ALA A 554 8.17 9.65 0.28
CA ALA A 554 7.33 10.20 1.35
C ALA A 554 7.83 11.59 1.80
N VAL A 555 9.14 11.80 1.84
CA VAL A 555 9.75 13.10 2.18
C VAL A 555 9.55 14.12 1.06
N ALA A 556 9.67 13.71 -0.21
CA ALA A 556 9.34 14.56 -1.35
C ALA A 556 7.87 15.00 -1.30
N ALA A 557 6.96 14.07 -1.01
CA ALA A 557 5.55 14.37 -0.83
C ALA A 557 5.30 15.35 0.34
N ALA A 558 6.03 15.19 1.46
CA ALA A 558 5.94 16.10 2.60
C ALA A 558 6.41 17.53 2.25
N ALA A 559 7.56 17.67 1.58
CA ALA A 559 8.09 18.95 1.15
C ALA A 559 7.15 19.64 0.15
N LEU A 560 6.67 18.91 -0.86
CA LEU A 560 5.68 19.40 -1.84
C LEU A 560 4.37 19.83 -1.16
N ALA A 561 3.85 19.03 -0.24
CA ALA A 561 2.63 19.36 0.51
C ALA A 561 2.81 20.66 1.30
N ARG A 562 3.91 20.82 2.06
CA ARG A 562 4.17 22.06 2.82
C ARG A 562 4.33 23.28 1.90
N LEU A 563 5.11 23.16 0.83
CA LEU A 563 5.30 24.23 -0.14
C LEU A 563 3.99 24.61 -0.86
N SER A 564 3.10 23.63 -1.10
CA SER A 564 1.77 23.91 -1.65
C SER A 564 0.96 24.87 -0.77
N TYR A 565 1.10 24.77 0.55
CA TYR A 565 0.43 25.65 1.51
C TYR A 565 1.14 27.00 1.71
N HIS A 566 2.47 27.05 1.60
CA HIS A 566 3.20 28.32 1.60
C HIS A 566 2.80 29.22 0.42
N PHE A 567 2.65 28.62 -0.78
CA PHE A 567 2.52 29.38 -2.03
C PHE A 567 1.17 29.21 -2.77
N GLY A 568 0.26 28.36 -2.29
CA GLY A 568 -0.98 28.05 -3.01
C GLY A 568 -0.76 27.27 -4.30
N ARG A 569 0.27 26.42 -4.36
CA ARG A 569 0.67 25.64 -5.55
C ARG A 569 -0.07 24.31 -5.63
N GLU A 570 -1.17 24.28 -6.38
CA GLU A 570 -2.01 23.09 -6.52
C GLU A 570 -1.30 21.92 -7.21
N ASP A 571 -0.40 22.21 -8.16
CA ASP A 571 0.44 21.20 -8.79
C ASP A 571 1.33 20.45 -7.79
N PHE A 572 1.86 21.14 -6.77
CA PHE A 572 2.62 20.51 -5.69
C PHE A 572 1.72 19.67 -4.78
N ARG A 573 0.51 20.17 -4.46
CA ARG A 573 -0.48 19.44 -3.67
C ARG A 573 -0.88 18.12 -4.35
N GLN A 574 -1.16 18.17 -5.64
CA GLN A 574 -1.54 17.01 -6.44
C GLN A 574 -0.40 16.00 -6.57
N ALA A 575 0.84 16.46 -6.76
CA ALA A 575 2.00 15.58 -6.77
C ALA A 575 2.21 14.87 -5.42
N ALA A 576 2.06 15.59 -4.29
CA ALA A 576 2.14 15.00 -2.96
C ALA A 576 1.05 13.94 -2.72
N ALA A 577 -0.21 14.25 -3.08
CA ALA A 577 -1.31 13.28 -2.99
C ALA A 577 -1.08 12.07 -3.90
N GLY A 578 -0.61 12.30 -5.13
CA GLY A 578 -0.27 11.24 -6.09
C GLY A 578 0.82 10.30 -5.58
N ALA A 579 1.85 10.83 -4.91
CA ALA A 579 2.93 10.04 -4.32
C ALA A 579 2.45 9.12 -3.19
N VAL A 580 1.56 9.60 -2.33
CA VAL A 580 0.95 8.73 -1.29
C VAL A 580 0.04 7.67 -1.92
N ARG A 581 -0.81 8.06 -2.88
CA ARG A 581 -1.76 7.13 -3.54
C ARG A 581 -1.05 6.04 -4.32
N ALA A 582 0.12 6.30 -4.90
CA ALA A 582 0.94 5.30 -5.60
C ALA A 582 1.22 4.07 -4.72
N TYR A 583 1.30 4.24 -3.40
CA TYR A 583 1.53 3.16 -2.44
C TYR A 583 0.29 2.79 -1.63
N GLY A 584 -0.91 3.30 -1.96
CA GLY A 584 -2.11 3.19 -1.13
C GLY A 584 -2.51 1.77 -0.76
N ARG A 585 -2.35 0.80 -1.67
CA ARG A 585 -2.61 -0.63 -1.37
C ARG A 585 -1.63 -1.19 -0.34
N GLN A 586 -0.36 -0.80 -0.42
CA GLN A 586 0.67 -1.23 0.54
C GLN A 586 0.48 -0.53 1.88
N ILE A 587 0.14 0.76 1.88
CA ILE A 587 -0.19 1.52 3.09
C ILE A 587 -1.38 0.90 3.81
N ALA A 588 -2.46 0.54 3.12
CA ALA A 588 -3.61 -0.11 3.74
C ALA A 588 -3.27 -1.48 4.36
N ARG A 589 -2.29 -2.21 3.79
CA ARG A 589 -1.89 -3.54 4.26
C ARG A 589 -0.85 -3.49 5.38
N TYR A 590 0.11 -2.56 5.30
CA TYR A 590 1.26 -2.44 6.17
C TYR A 590 1.49 -0.98 6.62
N PRO A 591 0.49 -0.31 7.22
CA PRO A 591 0.53 1.12 7.49
C PRO A 591 1.72 1.54 8.39
N ARG A 592 2.16 0.67 9.32
CA ARG A 592 3.36 0.90 10.14
C ARG A 592 4.63 1.15 9.32
N ALA A 593 4.77 0.51 8.16
CA ALA A 593 5.93 0.65 7.28
C ALA A 593 5.92 1.94 6.44
N PHE A 594 4.88 2.78 6.55
CA PHE A 594 4.69 4.00 5.76
C PHE A 594 4.42 5.21 6.65
N ALA A 595 5.11 5.29 7.79
CA ALA A 595 4.86 6.30 8.81
C ALA A 595 5.03 7.73 8.28
N LYS A 596 6.06 8.00 7.46
CA LYS A 596 6.23 9.33 6.84
C LYS A 596 5.11 9.66 5.85
N SER A 597 4.68 8.70 5.03
CA SER A 597 3.54 8.90 4.11
C SER A 597 2.24 9.18 4.87
N LEU A 598 2.03 8.53 6.00
CA LEU A 598 0.87 8.77 6.86
C LEU A 598 0.92 10.15 7.55
N ILE A 599 2.10 10.68 7.88
CA ILE A 599 2.24 12.09 8.30
C ILE A 599 1.80 13.03 7.17
N VAL A 600 2.12 12.71 5.91
CA VAL A 600 1.64 13.48 4.75
C VAL A 600 0.11 13.37 4.58
N VAL A 601 -0.46 12.18 4.80
CA VAL A 601 -1.93 11.99 4.82
C VAL A 601 -2.55 12.90 5.86
N ASP A 602 -2.04 12.92 7.09
CA ASP A 602 -2.53 13.78 8.16
C ASP A 602 -2.49 15.27 7.75
N LEU A 603 -1.37 15.75 7.19
CA LEU A 603 -1.26 17.12 6.68
C LEU A 603 -2.28 17.44 5.55
N LEU A 604 -2.40 16.57 4.56
CA LEU A 604 -3.24 16.82 3.38
C LEU A 604 -4.75 16.71 3.67
N THR A 605 -5.14 15.89 4.65
CA THR A 605 -6.53 15.70 5.08
C THR A 605 -6.97 16.72 6.15
N SER A 606 -6.10 17.02 7.12
CA SER A 606 -6.39 17.99 8.18
C SER A 606 -6.19 19.44 7.73
N GLY A 607 -5.31 19.67 6.76
CA GLY A 607 -4.78 21.00 6.41
C GLY A 607 -3.84 21.55 7.49
N PRO A 608 -2.95 22.49 7.15
CA PRO A 608 -2.04 23.07 8.13
C PRO A 608 -2.73 24.10 9.01
N VAL A 609 -2.10 24.38 10.15
CA VAL A 609 -2.23 25.65 10.87
C VAL A 609 -1.24 26.63 10.24
N GLU A 610 -1.77 27.66 9.60
CA GLU A 610 -0.96 28.71 8.97
C GLU A 610 -0.65 29.79 10.01
N ILE A 611 0.63 30.08 10.22
CA ILE A 611 1.10 31.01 11.24
C ILE A 611 1.85 32.15 10.56
N ALA A 612 1.35 33.37 10.69
CA ALA A 612 2.01 34.56 10.19
C ALA A 612 2.42 35.49 11.34
N VAL A 613 3.73 35.75 11.46
CA VAL A 613 4.32 36.62 12.49
C VAL A 613 4.70 37.96 11.86
N ILE A 614 4.11 39.06 12.33
CA ILE A 614 4.42 40.41 11.87
C ILE A 614 5.09 41.19 12.99
N GLY A 615 6.32 41.64 12.78
CA GLY A 615 7.10 42.41 13.78
C GLY A 615 8.60 42.31 13.55
N ALA A 616 9.35 43.28 14.10
CA ALA A 616 10.81 43.26 14.04
C ALA A 616 11.37 42.05 14.81
N PRO A 617 12.42 41.36 14.33
CA PRO A 617 12.94 40.13 14.96
C PRO A 617 13.38 40.31 16.41
N ASP A 618 14.00 41.46 16.71
CA ASP A 618 14.56 41.78 18.03
C ASP A 618 13.56 42.48 18.96
N ASP A 619 12.34 42.76 18.49
CA ASP A 619 11.29 43.31 19.35
C ASP A 619 10.86 42.28 20.40
N SER A 620 10.81 42.68 21.67
CA SER A 620 10.54 41.78 22.79
C SER A 620 9.18 41.08 22.67
N ASN A 621 8.18 41.75 22.09
CA ASN A 621 6.88 41.14 21.85
C ASN A 621 6.92 40.12 20.71
N THR A 622 7.63 40.40 19.62
CA THR A 622 7.88 39.42 18.54
C THR A 622 8.58 38.17 19.08
N VAL A 623 9.63 38.34 19.89
CA VAL A 623 10.36 37.22 20.51
C VAL A 623 9.43 36.38 21.38
N ALA A 624 8.61 37.03 22.21
CA ALA A 624 7.66 36.34 23.06
C ALA A 624 6.57 35.57 22.27
N LEU A 625 6.04 36.15 21.19
CA LEU A 625 5.08 35.50 20.30
C LEU A 625 5.70 34.28 19.59
N ARG A 626 6.92 34.43 19.06
CA ARG A 626 7.67 33.32 18.44
C ARG A 626 7.93 32.20 19.45
N ALA A 627 8.34 32.55 20.67
CA ALA A 627 8.58 31.56 21.73
C ALA A 627 7.32 30.76 22.10
N ALA A 628 6.14 31.40 22.14
CA ALA A 628 4.88 30.70 22.39
C ALA A 628 4.53 29.71 21.27
N VAL A 629 4.71 30.10 20.01
CA VAL A 629 4.56 29.17 18.86
C VAL A 629 5.57 28.03 18.97
N SER A 630 6.83 28.34 19.26
CA SER A 630 7.91 27.37 19.39
C SER A 630 7.70 26.32 20.48
N ARG A 631 7.08 26.69 21.60
CA ARG A 631 6.82 25.75 22.71
C ARG A 631 5.62 24.85 22.46
N THR A 632 4.73 25.21 21.53
CA THR A 632 3.50 24.47 21.28
C THR A 632 3.73 23.39 20.22
N TYR A 633 3.30 22.15 20.49
CA TYR A 633 3.33 21.09 19.48
C TYR A 633 2.25 21.35 18.42
N ILE A 634 2.69 21.82 17.25
CA ILE A 634 1.85 22.07 16.07
C ILE A 634 2.44 21.25 14.91
N PRO A 635 2.02 19.99 14.74
CA PRO A 635 2.62 19.06 13.78
C PRO A 635 2.42 19.51 12.32
N ASN A 636 1.18 19.84 11.94
CA ASN A 636 0.83 20.31 10.61
C ASN A 636 0.83 21.84 10.61
N ARG A 637 1.99 22.46 10.45
CA ARG A 637 2.13 23.93 10.42
C ARG A 637 2.83 24.43 9.17
N VAL A 638 2.60 25.70 8.86
CA VAL A 638 3.46 26.50 8.00
C VAL A 638 3.66 27.85 8.68
N ILE A 639 4.90 28.34 8.75
CA ILE A 639 5.24 29.60 9.43
C ILE A 639 5.79 30.59 8.40
N ALA A 640 5.24 31.80 8.35
CA ALA A 640 5.80 32.91 7.60
C ALA A 640 6.03 34.11 8.53
N SER A 641 7.11 34.85 8.32
CA SER A 641 7.45 36.02 9.14
C SER A 641 7.72 37.25 8.28
N ARG A 642 7.33 38.42 8.75
CA ARG A 642 7.60 39.71 8.10
C ARG A 642 8.16 40.73 9.09
N GLU A 643 9.31 41.28 8.75
CA GLU A 643 10.00 42.30 9.56
C GLU A 643 9.55 43.73 9.18
N SER A 644 9.60 44.06 7.89
CA SER A 644 9.29 45.40 7.37
C SER A 644 7.93 45.45 6.69
N GLN A 645 7.16 46.51 6.98
CA GLN A 645 5.89 46.79 6.34
C GLN A 645 5.97 47.76 5.14
N GLN A 646 7.18 48.14 4.72
CA GLN A 646 7.39 49.21 3.73
C GLN A 646 7.00 48.84 2.29
N SER A 647 6.99 47.55 1.94
CA SER A 647 6.59 47.04 0.61
C SER A 647 5.69 45.82 0.76
N GLU A 648 4.71 45.62 -0.12
CA GLU A 648 3.88 44.40 -0.11
C GLU A 648 4.75 43.13 -0.07
N PRO A 649 4.40 42.13 0.76
CA PRO A 649 5.19 40.92 0.87
C PRO A 649 4.98 40.04 -0.36
N THR A 650 6.05 39.36 -0.78
CA THR A 650 6.05 38.36 -1.87
C THR A 650 5.38 37.05 -1.46
N HIS A 651 5.41 36.72 -0.16
CA HIS A 651 4.85 35.48 0.36
C HIS A 651 3.31 35.58 0.53
N PRO A 652 2.51 34.69 -0.10
CA PRO A 652 1.04 34.77 -0.07
C PRO A 652 0.41 34.79 1.34
N LEU A 653 0.90 33.96 2.26
CA LEU A 653 0.44 33.95 3.65
C LEU A 653 0.58 35.31 4.37
N LEU A 654 1.46 36.20 3.93
CA LEU A 654 1.70 37.50 4.57
C LEU A 654 0.82 38.63 4.00
N HIS A 655 0.10 38.40 2.91
CA HIS A 655 -0.77 39.40 2.29
C HIS A 655 -1.86 39.89 3.27
N GLY A 656 -2.06 41.22 3.33
CA GLY A 656 -3.08 41.84 4.16
C GLY A 656 -2.84 41.77 5.68
N LYS A 657 -1.65 41.35 6.15
CA LYS A 657 -1.32 41.23 7.58
C LYS A 657 -0.43 42.38 8.04
N ALA A 658 -0.73 42.90 9.22
CA ALA A 658 -0.07 44.10 9.74
C ALA A 658 0.15 44.07 11.26
N LEU A 659 0.88 45.06 11.77
CA LEU A 659 0.93 45.33 13.21
C LEU A 659 -0.48 45.68 13.73
N VAL A 660 -0.78 45.30 14.97
CA VAL A 660 -2.07 45.59 15.61
C VAL A 660 -1.86 46.65 16.67
N GLY A 661 -2.39 47.86 16.44
CA GLY A 661 -2.19 48.99 17.35
C GLY A 661 -0.71 49.36 17.53
N GLY A 662 0.10 49.19 16.48
CA GLY A 662 1.56 49.41 16.51
C GLY A 662 2.37 48.31 17.19
N LYS A 663 1.74 47.24 17.67
CA LYS A 663 2.41 46.08 18.29
C LYS A 663 2.57 44.93 17.32
N SER A 664 3.62 44.15 17.53
CA SER A 664 3.85 42.86 16.85
C SER A 664 2.63 41.95 17.01
N ALA A 665 2.27 41.26 15.94
CA ALA A 665 1.02 40.50 15.86
C ALA A 665 1.25 39.12 15.23
N LEU A 666 0.55 38.13 15.78
CA LEU A 666 0.53 36.75 15.32
C LEU A 666 -0.86 36.45 14.72
N TYR A 667 -0.88 35.98 13.48
CA TYR A 667 -2.10 35.58 12.78
C TYR A 667 -2.14 34.06 12.65
N VAL A 668 -3.20 33.44 13.16
CA VAL A 668 -3.46 32.01 13.02
C VAL A 668 -4.56 31.83 11.99
N CYS A 669 -4.23 31.20 10.86
CA CYS A 669 -5.10 31.05 9.72
C CYS A 669 -5.31 29.58 9.34
N ARG A 670 -6.40 29.32 8.62
CA ARG A 670 -6.69 28.06 7.96
C ARG A 670 -7.27 28.37 6.59
N ASN A 671 -6.68 27.81 5.54
CA ASN A 671 -7.07 28.07 4.15
C ASN A 671 -7.07 29.58 3.84
N PHE A 672 -6.01 30.28 4.25
CA PHE A 672 -5.85 31.74 4.09
C PHE A 672 -6.89 32.61 4.81
N ALA A 673 -7.81 32.01 5.58
CA ALA A 673 -8.76 32.73 6.43
C ALA A 673 -8.25 32.75 7.89
N CYS A 674 -8.08 33.94 8.45
CA CYS A 674 -7.46 34.13 9.76
C CYS A 674 -8.48 34.36 10.87
N ARG A 675 -8.16 33.87 12.07
CA ARG A 675 -8.81 34.31 13.31
C ARG A 675 -8.36 35.73 13.68
N ARG A 676 -8.93 36.28 14.77
CA ARG A 676 -8.50 37.58 15.31
C ARG A 676 -6.99 37.53 15.63
N PRO A 677 -6.19 38.53 15.22
CA PRO A 677 -4.76 38.53 15.50
C PRO A 677 -4.47 38.58 17.01
N ILE A 678 -3.39 37.89 17.40
CA ILE A 678 -2.90 37.76 18.76
C ILE A 678 -1.74 38.73 18.97
N THR A 679 -1.82 39.54 20.02
CA THR A 679 -0.72 40.42 20.45
C THR A 679 -0.13 40.04 21.81
N ASP A 680 -0.83 39.18 22.56
CA ASP A 680 -0.37 38.59 23.82
C ASP A 680 -0.12 37.08 23.61
N PRO A 681 1.11 36.57 23.83
CA PRO A 681 1.44 35.16 23.65
C PRO A 681 0.55 34.20 24.47
N ALA A 682 -0.04 34.64 25.58
CA ALA A 682 -0.91 33.83 26.43
C ALA A 682 -2.23 33.41 25.73
N ASP A 683 -2.65 34.13 24.68
CA ASP A 683 -3.90 33.86 23.96
C ASP A 683 -3.77 32.71 22.93
N LEU A 684 -2.54 32.28 22.62
CA LEU A 684 -2.28 31.27 21.57
C LEU A 684 -2.95 29.91 21.82
N PRO A 685 -2.88 29.30 23.02
CA PRO A 685 -3.50 27.99 23.26
C PRO A 685 -5.01 28.00 22.99
N THR A 686 -5.72 29.05 23.40
CA THR A 686 -7.17 29.19 23.17
C THR A 686 -7.51 29.30 21.68
N GLN A 687 -6.64 29.95 20.90
CA GLN A 687 -6.85 30.07 19.45
C GLN A 687 -6.50 28.79 18.68
N LEU A 688 -5.66 27.93 19.23
CA LEU A 688 -5.32 26.62 18.66
C LEU A 688 -6.30 25.52 19.08
N ASP A 689 -7.15 25.75 20.09
CA ASP A 689 -8.15 24.78 20.55
C ASP A 689 -9.20 24.48 19.45
N PRO A 690 -9.28 23.21 18.97
CA PRO A 690 -10.27 22.79 18.00
C PRO A 690 -11.72 22.77 18.55
N SER A 691 -11.93 22.84 19.87
CA SER A 691 -13.25 22.85 20.50
C SER A 691 -14.04 24.16 20.27
N HIS A 692 -13.34 25.26 19.97
CA HIS A 692 -13.91 26.57 19.65
C HIS A 692 -14.24 26.73 18.14
N LYS A 693 -15.08 25.85 17.58
CA LYS A 693 -15.61 26.02 16.21
C LYS A 693 -16.82 26.97 16.18
N ALA A 694 -16.66 28.12 15.55
CA ALA A 694 -17.77 28.85 14.93
C ALA A 694 -18.07 28.26 13.55
N ALA A 695 -18.83 27.17 13.54
CA ALA A 695 -19.66 26.60 12.47
C ALA A 695 -20.02 25.16 12.89
N PRO A 696 -21.28 24.71 12.75
CA PRO A 696 -21.61 23.33 13.07
C PRO A 696 -20.76 22.40 12.18
N PRO A 697 -20.27 21.27 12.72
CA PRO A 697 -19.63 20.27 11.89
C PRO A 697 -20.66 19.82 10.85
N LEU A 698 -20.32 19.95 9.57
CA LEU A 698 -20.85 19.01 8.58
C LEU A 698 -20.61 17.63 9.18
N THR A 699 -21.71 16.90 9.32
CA THR A 699 -21.90 15.67 10.08
C THR A 699 -20.65 14.81 10.29
N ALA A 700 -20.41 14.43 11.55
CA ALA A 700 -19.40 13.43 11.92
C ALA A 700 -19.71 12.06 11.26
N SER A 701 -19.22 11.82 10.05
CA SER A 701 -18.90 10.47 9.54
C SER A 701 -18.13 10.44 8.21
N GLU A 702 -17.80 11.57 7.57
CA GLU A 702 -17.05 11.51 6.31
C GLU A 702 -15.56 11.30 6.60
N GLN A 703 -15.05 10.09 6.36
CA GLN A 703 -13.61 9.86 6.31
C GLN A 703 -13.01 10.80 5.27
N LYS A 704 -12.06 11.64 5.68
CA LYS A 704 -11.29 12.44 4.73
C LYS A 704 -10.27 11.54 4.06
N VAL A 705 -10.39 11.41 2.75
CA VAL A 705 -9.54 10.54 1.94
C VAL A 705 -8.80 11.39 0.91
N LEU A 706 -7.56 11.02 0.59
CA LEU A 706 -6.76 11.71 -0.44
C LEU A 706 -7.32 11.41 -1.83
N SER A 707 -8.22 12.24 -2.34
CA SER A 707 -8.77 12.08 -3.68
C SER A 707 -7.69 12.28 -4.76
N GLY A 708 -7.73 11.43 -5.79
CA GLY A 708 -6.79 11.47 -6.92
C GLY A 708 -7.07 12.51 -7.99
N ASN A 709 -6.44 12.32 -9.16
CA ASN A 709 -6.93 12.86 -10.42
C ASN A 709 -8.31 12.28 -10.71
N VAL A 710 -9.33 13.03 -10.33
CA VAL A 710 -10.73 12.70 -10.53
C VAL A 710 -11.18 13.31 -11.85
N TYR A 711 -11.79 12.52 -12.75
CA TYR A 711 -12.39 13.07 -13.95
C TYR A 711 -13.68 13.82 -13.59
N PRO A 712 -13.78 15.12 -13.88
CA PRO A 712 -15.01 15.85 -13.68
C PRO A 712 -16.07 15.39 -14.68
N GLY A 713 -17.34 15.65 -14.36
CA GLY A 713 -18.46 15.37 -15.23
C GLY A 713 -19.19 14.04 -14.94
N ALA A 714 -20.32 13.89 -15.62
CA ALA A 714 -21.24 12.77 -15.53
C ALA A 714 -21.92 12.55 -16.88
N ALA A 715 -22.60 11.43 -17.08
CA ALA A 715 -23.37 11.18 -18.29
C ALA A 715 -24.41 12.29 -18.51
N THR A 716 -24.49 12.81 -19.74
CA THR A 716 -25.45 13.88 -20.10
C THR A 716 -26.37 13.43 -21.22
N VAL A 717 -27.52 14.11 -21.34
CA VAL A 717 -28.48 13.88 -22.42
C VAL A 717 -27.81 14.05 -23.79
N GLN A 718 -27.05 15.13 -23.96
CA GLN A 718 -26.34 15.42 -25.21
C GLN A 718 -25.21 14.43 -25.48
N GLY A 719 -24.41 14.10 -24.47
CA GLY A 719 -23.27 13.18 -24.62
C GLY A 719 -23.73 11.77 -24.98
N THR A 720 -24.66 11.20 -24.22
CA THR A 720 -25.16 9.84 -24.47
C THR A 720 -25.89 9.73 -25.81
N ALA A 721 -26.69 10.73 -26.20
CA ALA A 721 -27.33 10.78 -27.53
C ALA A 721 -26.29 10.95 -28.66
N GLY A 722 -25.26 11.76 -28.44
CA GLY A 722 -24.15 11.95 -29.39
C GLY A 722 -23.36 10.66 -29.62
N TYR A 723 -23.07 9.92 -28.55
CA TYR A 723 -22.44 8.59 -28.64
C TYR A 723 -23.29 7.63 -29.47
N ALA A 724 -24.59 7.52 -29.17
CA ALA A 724 -25.51 6.65 -29.93
C ALA A 724 -25.56 7.04 -31.41
N ALA A 725 -25.68 8.34 -31.71
CA ALA A 725 -25.70 8.84 -33.09
C ALA A 725 -24.42 8.49 -33.86
N ARG A 726 -23.24 8.65 -33.25
CA ARG A 726 -21.95 8.25 -33.87
C ARG A 726 -21.91 6.75 -34.14
N LYS A 727 -22.27 5.91 -33.18
CA LYS A 727 -22.27 4.45 -33.35
C LYS A 727 -23.27 3.97 -34.39
N ILE A 728 -24.43 4.62 -34.51
CA ILE A 728 -25.40 4.35 -35.58
C ILE A 728 -24.82 4.71 -36.95
N HIS A 729 -24.10 5.83 -37.05
CA HIS A 729 -23.48 6.28 -38.31
C HIS A 729 -22.29 5.40 -38.74
N ASP A 730 -21.40 5.03 -37.81
CA ASP A 730 -20.20 4.24 -38.07
C ASP A 730 -20.50 2.80 -38.51
N ALA A 731 -21.72 2.31 -38.30
CA ALA A 731 -22.12 0.94 -38.62
C ALA A 731 -22.39 0.74 -40.14
N THR A 732 -21.35 0.81 -40.98
CA THR A 732 -21.46 0.69 -42.46
C THR A 732 -21.53 -0.75 -43.00
N GLY A 733 -22.20 -1.68 -42.29
CA GLY A 733 -22.30 -3.12 -42.63
C GLY A 733 -23.73 -3.68 -42.71
N ALA A 734 -23.89 -5.01 -42.67
CA ALA A 734 -25.17 -5.75 -42.86
C ALA A 734 -26.20 -5.62 -41.70
N GLY A 735 -26.41 -4.41 -41.17
CA GLY A 735 -27.44 -4.09 -40.17
C GLY A 735 -27.12 -2.82 -39.38
N SER A 736 -28.12 -1.95 -39.23
CA SER A 736 -28.06 -0.67 -38.49
C SER A 736 -28.13 -0.88 -36.97
N LEU A 737 -27.42 -0.06 -36.20
CA LEU A 737 -27.55 0.01 -34.74
C LEU A 737 -28.72 0.90 -34.28
N ALA A 738 -29.58 1.37 -35.20
CA ALA A 738 -30.70 2.26 -34.88
C ALA A 738 -31.64 1.72 -33.80
N ASN A 739 -31.78 0.39 -33.70
CA ASN A 739 -32.62 -0.28 -32.71
C ASN A 739 -31.87 -0.73 -31.45
N GLY A 740 -30.56 -0.49 -31.39
CA GLY A 740 -29.66 -0.91 -30.32
C GLY A 740 -29.66 0.03 -29.11
N PHE A 741 -30.26 1.22 -29.23
CA PHE A 741 -30.33 2.24 -28.19
C PHE A 741 -31.77 2.60 -27.83
N GLY A 742 -31.99 3.04 -26.59
CA GLY A 742 -33.30 3.46 -26.09
C GLY A 742 -33.19 4.44 -24.92
N PRO A 743 -34.32 4.91 -24.39
CA PRO A 743 -34.33 5.84 -23.24
C PRO A 743 -33.95 5.14 -21.94
N PHE A 744 -33.18 5.80 -21.09
CA PHE A 744 -32.83 5.34 -19.75
C PHE A 744 -33.86 5.82 -18.72
N GLY A 745 -35.02 5.17 -18.68
CA GLY A 745 -36.16 5.61 -17.86
C GLY A 745 -36.58 7.05 -18.20
N ALA A 746 -36.92 7.84 -17.18
CA ALA A 746 -37.29 9.26 -17.32
C ALA A 746 -36.09 10.23 -17.25
N THR A 747 -34.85 9.73 -17.23
CA THR A 747 -33.64 10.57 -17.07
C THR A 747 -33.29 11.41 -18.30
N GLY A 748 -33.84 11.07 -19.46
CA GLY A 748 -33.49 11.66 -20.76
C GLY A 748 -32.18 11.13 -21.37
N LEU A 749 -31.41 10.30 -20.66
CA LEU A 749 -30.20 9.68 -21.20
C LEU A 749 -30.54 8.62 -22.25
N THR A 750 -29.65 8.45 -23.23
CA THR A 750 -29.76 7.39 -24.25
C THR A 750 -28.82 6.24 -23.91
N VAL A 751 -29.33 5.02 -23.83
CA VAL A 751 -28.57 3.85 -23.37
C VAL A 751 -28.62 2.71 -24.37
N SER A 752 -27.55 1.92 -24.46
CA SER A 752 -27.53 0.66 -25.20
C SER A 752 -28.42 -0.39 -24.53
N ARG A 753 -29.19 -1.15 -25.31
CA ARG A 753 -30.08 -2.21 -24.82
C ARG A 753 -29.34 -3.40 -24.22
N LEU A 754 -28.03 -3.47 -24.44
CA LEU A 754 -27.11 -4.39 -23.79
C LEU A 754 -26.04 -3.56 -23.05
N GLY A 755 -25.89 -3.81 -21.75
CA GLY A 755 -24.89 -3.20 -20.88
C GLY A 755 -23.78 -4.18 -20.50
N PHE A 756 -22.63 -3.65 -20.13
CA PHE A 756 -21.48 -4.43 -19.72
C PHE A 756 -21.52 -4.71 -18.21
N GLY A 757 -21.81 -5.95 -17.82
CA GLY A 757 -21.77 -6.39 -16.43
C GLY A 757 -20.36 -6.83 -16.03
N THR A 758 -19.84 -6.33 -14.92
CA THR A 758 -18.44 -6.59 -14.50
C THR A 758 -18.32 -7.66 -13.41
N TYR A 759 -19.35 -8.48 -13.19
CA TYR A 759 -19.25 -9.61 -12.26
C TYR A 759 -18.15 -10.59 -12.72
N ARG A 760 -17.18 -10.85 -11.83
CA ARG A 760 -15.94 -11.62 -12.10
C ARG A 760 -14.97 -10.99 -13.12
N VAL A 761 -15.08 -9.68 -13.35
CA VAL A 761 -14.05 -8.90 -14.03
C VAL A 761 -13.07 -8.36 -12.98
N GLY A 762 -11.78 -8.53 -13.23
CA GLY A 762 -10.69 -8.14 -12.32
C GLY A 762 -9.38 -7.98 -13.07
N GLN A 763 -8.35 -7.49 -12.39
CA GLN A 763 -7.09 -7.03 -13.02
C GLN A 763 -6.16 -8.17 -13.46
N ARG A 764 -6.38 -9.39 -12.95
CA ARG A 764 -5.47 -10.53 -13.15
C ARG A 764 -5.46 -11.06 -14.57
N GLU A 765 -6.56 -10.89 -15.30
CA GLU A 765 -6.73 -11.41 -16.65
C GLU A 765 -6.77 -10.24 -17.64
N ALA A 766 -5.77 -10.16 -18.53
CA ALA A 766 -5.67 -9.08 -19.51
C ALA A 766 -6.91 -9.00 -20.43
N GLU A 767 -7.48 -10.15 -20.80
CA GLU A 767 -8.65 -10.23 -21.69
C GLU A 767 -9.88 -9.49 -21.15
N HIS A 768 -10.06 -9.43 -19.82
CA HIS A 768 -11.20 -8.74 -19.22
C HIS A 768 -11.20 -7.24 -19.55
N ARG A 769 -10.01 -6.63 -19.52
CA ARG A 769 -9.80 -5.22 -19.85
C ARG A 769 -10.03 -4.96 -21.33
N GLU A 770 -9.49 -5.82 -22.18
CA GLU A 770 -9.66 -5.75 -23.63
C GLU A 770 -11.14 -5.89 -24.04
N ALA A 771 -11.88 -6.77 -23.36
CA ALA A 771 -13.30 -6.96 -23.59
C ALA A 771 -14.11 -5.69 -23.26
N LEU A 772 -13.82 -5.01 -22.14
CA LEU A 772 -14.48 -3.75 -21.80
C LEU A 772 -14.17 -2.65 -22.83
N ILE A 773 -12.90 -2.50 -23.22
CA ILE A 773 -12.50 -1.55 -24.27
C ILE A 773 -13.27 -1.82 -25.56
N LYS A 774 -13.33 -3.09 -25.96
CA LYS A 774 -14.02 -3.50 -27.17
C LYS A 774 -15.53 -3.23 -27.08
N ALA A 775 -16.17 -3.50 -25.96
CA ALA A 775 -17.59 -3.23 -25.77
C ALA A 775 -17.91 -1.73 -25.90
N LEU A 776 -17.10 -0.87 -25.28
CA LEU A 776 -17.24 0.59 -25.38
C LEU A 776 -16.98 1.11 -26.80
N ARG A 777 -16.09 0.47 -27.57
CA ARG A 777 -15.89 0.81 -28.98
C ARG A 777 -17.03 0.33 -29.88
N SER A 778 -17.66 -0.80 -29.53
CA SER A 778 -18.68 -1.47 -30.34
C SER A 778 -20.12 -1.06 -30.07
N GLY A 779 -20.37 -0.04 -29.24
CA GLY A 779 -21.71 0.54 -29.04
C GLY A 779 -22.35 0.26 -27.67
N CYS A 780 -21.62 -0.28 -26.70
CA CYS A 780 -22.08 -0.37 -25.33
C CYS A 780 -21.72 0.92 -24.57
N ASN A 781 -22.70 1.63 -23.99
CA ASN A 781 -22.45 2.83 -23.19
C ASN A 781 -22.97 2.76 -21.75
N LEU A 782 -23.36 1.56 -21.29
CA LEU A 782 -23.75 1.30 -19.91
C LEU A 782 -22.79 0.30 -19.29
N ILE A 783 -22.18 0.67 -18.17
CA ILE A 783 -21.31 -0.21 -17.39
C ILE A 783 -21.95 -0.43 -16.01
N ASP A 784 -22.03 -1.69 -15.61
CA ASP A 784 -22.57 -2.14 -14.33
C ASP A 784 -21.47 -2.81 -13.49
N THR A 785 -21.13 -2.21 -12.35
CA THR A 785 -20.05 -2.65 -11.45
C THR A 785 -20.44 -2.61 -9.99
N SER A 786 -19.58 -2.99 -9.05
CA SER A 786 -19.94 -3.10 -7.63
C SER A 786 -18.72 -3.09 -6.75
N THR A 787 -18.83 -2.54 -5.54
CA THR A 787 -17.71 -2.48 -4.60
C THR A 787 -17.23 -3.86 -4.13
N ASN A 788 -18.08 -4.88 -4.19
CA ASN A 788 -17.73 -6.25 -3.79
C ASN A 788 -17.27 -7.14 -4.95
N TYR A 789 -17.40 -6.71 -6.20
CA TYR A 789 -17.00 -7.54 -7.35
C TYR A 789 -15.48 -7.58 -7.43
N MET A 790 -14.93 -8.76 -7.14
CA MET A 790 -13.49 -8.99 -7.00
C MET A 790 -12.85 -8.04 -5.97
N ASP A 791 -13.53 -7.78 -4.84
CA ASP A 791 -13.06 -6.88 -3.78
C ASP A 791 -12.73 -5.46 -4.28
N GLY A 792 -13.54 -4.95 -5.22
CA GLY A 792 -13.40 -3.63 -5.81
C GLY A 792 -12.49 -3.56 -7.04
N GLU A 793 -11.80 -4.64 -7.43
CA GLU A 793 -10.95 -4.66 -8.64
C GLU A 793 -11.73 -4.32 -9.91
N SER A 794 -13.01 -4.69 -9.99
CA SER A 794 -13.85 -4.39 -11.16
C SER A 794 -14.03 -2.89 -11.39
N GLU A 795 -14.27 -2.09 -10.34
CA GLU A 795 -14.38 -0.64 -10.42
C GLU A 795 -13.07 -0.01 -10.89
N GLN A 796 -11.93 -0.55 -10.44
CA GLN A 796 -10.61 -0.10 -10.87
C GLN A 796 -10.36 -0.38 -12.35
N VAL A 797 -10.76 -1.56 -12.85
CA VAL A 797 -10.69 -1.88 -14.28
C VAL A 797 -11.53 -0.90 -15.09
N VAL A 798 -12.77 -0.65 -14.67
CA VAL A 798 -13.67 0.31 -15.32
C VAL A 798 -13.06 1.71 -15.35
N GLY A 799 -12.59 2.21 -14.20
CA GLY A 799 -11.92 3.50 -14.09
C GLY A 799 -10.75 3.59 -15.06
N SER A 800 -9.79 2.66 -14.96
CA SER A 800 -8.59 2.68 -15.81
C SER A 800 -8.88 2.65 -17.32
N VAL A 801 -9.91 1.91 -17.75
CA VAL A 801 -10.32 1.85 -19.16
C VAL A 801 -10.96 3.17 -19.60
N LEU A 802 -11.85 3.75 -18.79
CA LEU A 802 -12.43 5.06 -19.10
C LEU A 802 -11.35 6.13 -19.19
N GLN A 803 -10.42 6.18 -18.24
CA GLN A 803 -9.30 7.12 -18.27
C GLN A 803 -8.46 6.98 -19.53
N GLN A 804 -8.15 5.75 -19.95
CA GLN A 804 -7.41 5.52 -21.19
C GLN A 804 -8.18 6.06 -22.41
N LEU A 805 -9.45 5.70 -22.56
CA LEU A 805 -10.23 6.05 -23.75
C LEU A 805 -10.55 7.55 -23.81
N ILE A 806 -10.75 8.20 -22.66
CA ILE A 806 -10.93 9.66 -22.57
C ILE A 806 -9.65 10.38 -22.98
N ARG A 807 -8.48 9.96 -22.46
CA ARG A 807 -7.19 10.55 -22.84
C ARG A 807 -6.88 10.36 -24.33
N ALA A 808 -7.30 9.24 -24.90
CA ALA A 808 -7.18 8.96 -26.33
C ALA A 808 -8.18 9.73 -27.21
N GLY A 809 -9.15 10.44 -26.61
CA GLY A 809 -10.22 11.15 -27.33
C GLY A 809 -11.23 10.22 -28.02
N GLU A 810 -11.29 8.94 -27.63
CA GLU A 810 -12.17 7.94 -28.25
C GLU A 810 -13.60 7.98 -27.68
N VAL A 811 -13.73 8.37 -26.41
CA VAL A 811 -15.01 8.60 -25.70
C VAL A 811 -14.88 9.82 -24.80
N ALA A 812 -15.99 10.46 -24.45
CA ALA A 812 -16.03 11.48 -23.41
C ALA A 812 -16.77 10.98 -22.15
N ARG A 813 -16.50 11.58 -20.98
CA ARG A 813 -17.14 11.17 -19.71
C ARG A 813 -18.67 11.28 -19.79
N GLU A 814 -19.16 12.26 -20.52
CA GLU A 814 -20.57 12.58 -20.72
C GLU A 814 -21.34 11.53 -21.53
N GLU A 815 -20.64 10.60 -22.15
CA GLU A 815 -21.18 9.61 -23.09
C GLU A 815 -21.49 8.26 -22.46
N ILE A 816 -20.83 7.96 -21.34
CA ILE A 816 -20.85 6.64 -20.71
C ILE A 816 -21.60 6.72 -19.38
N ILE A 817 -22.56 5.82 -19.18
CA ILE A 817 -23.34 5.68 -17.96
C ILE A 817 -22.67 4.61 -17.09
N VAL A 818 -22.25 5.00 -15.89
CA VAL A 818 -21.63 4.10 -14.91
C VAL A 818 -22.56 3.88 -13.73
N VAL A 819 -22.94 2.62 -13.52
CA VAL A 819 -23.76 2.17 -12.40
C VAL A 819 -22.89 1.35 -11.46
N SER A 820 -22.81 1.75 -10.18
CA SER A 820 -22.18 0.94 -9.13
C SER A 820 -23.17 0.59 -8.03
N LYS A 821 -22.83 -0.41 -7.20
CA LYS A 821 -23.65 -0.83 -6.06
C LYS A 821 -22.84 -0.93 -4.78
N ILE A 822 -23.51 -0.58 -3.69
CA ILE A 822 -22.96 -0.59 -2.32
C ILE A 822 -23.93 -1.34 -1.40
N GLY A 823 -23.40 -2.07 -0.41
CA GLY A 823 -24.23 -2.78 0.57
C GLY A 823 -23.60 -4.06 1.13
N TYR A 824 -22.72 -4.72 0.37
CA TYR A 824 -22.00 -5.90 0.84
C TYR A 824 -20.81 -5.53 1.72
N VAL A 825 -20.65 -6.29 2.81
CA VAL A 825 -19.53 -6.20 3.74
C VAL A 825 -18.77 -7.52 3.68
N GLN A 826 -17.78 -7.55 2.78
CA GLN A 826 -16.92 -8.70 2.46
C GLN A 826 -15.48 -8.20 2.25
N GLY A 827 -14.49 -9.09 2.22
CA GLY A 827 -13.11 -8.73 1.90
C GLY A 827 -12.58 -7.60 2.79
N GLN A 828 -12.06 -6.53 2.18
CA GLN A 828 -11.55 -5.37 2.91
C GLN A 828 -12.62 -4.67 3.76
N ASN A 829 -13.85 -4.55 3.27
CA ASN A 829 -14.95 -3.95 4.02
C ASN A 829 -15.29 -4.75 5.29
N LEU A 830 -15.17 -6.09 5.23
CA LEU A 830 -15.38 -6.95 6.39
C LEU A 830 -14.26 -6.78 7.43
N ALA A 831 -13.01 -6.66 6.98
CA ALA A 831 -11.88 -6.37 7.86
C ALA A 831 -12.08 -5.02 8.58
N GLN A 832 -12.44 -3.97 7.84
CA GLN A 832 -12.75 -2.65 8.40
C GLN A 832 -13.90 -2.69 9.42
N ALA A 833 -15.01 -3.35 9.08
CA ALA A 833 -16.15 -3.50 9.97
C ALA A 833 -15.77 -4.25 11.27
N LYS A 834 -14.98 -5.31 11.17
CA LYS A 834 -14.45 -6.06 12.34
C LYS A 834 -13.53 -5.20 13.19
N THR A 835 -12.67 -4.38 12.58
CA THR A 835 -11.79 -3.44 13.32
C THR A 835 -12.61 -2.40 14.07
N ARG A 836 -13.62 -1.80 13.43
CA ARG A 836 -14.52 -0.83 14.07
C ARG A 836 -15.33 -1.42 15.22
N GLU A 837 -15.76 -2.68 15.09
CA GLU A 837 -16.38 -3.42 16.20
C GLU A 837 -15.40 -3.56 17.38
N LYS A 838 -14.15 -3.96 17.13
CA LYS A 838 -13.12 -4.09 18.17
C LYS A 838 -12.79 -2.76 18.85
N SER A 839 -12.84 -1.64 18.12
CA SER A 839 -12.61 -0.30 18.67
C SER A 839 -13.85 0.31 19.36
N GLY A 840 -14.94 -0.45 19.53
CA GLY A 840 -16.17 0.01 20.19
C GLY A 840 -17.01 0.99 19.37
N LYS A 841 -16.84 1.07 18.04
CA LYS A 841 -17.56 1.98 17.13
C LYS A 841 -18.17 1.24 15.92
N PRO A 842 -19.03 0.22 16.12
CA PRO A 842 -19.63 -0.54 15.03
C PRO A 842 -20.51 0.32 14.12
N TYR A 843 -20.62 -0.04 12.84
CA TYR A 843 -21.65 0.55 11.99
C TYR A 843 -23.04 0.15 12.48
N PRO A 844 -24.01 1.08 12.56
CA PRO A 844 -25.38 0.73 12.87
C PRO A 844 -25.99 -0.20 11.81
N ASP A 845 -27.02 -0.96 12.19
CA ASP A 845 -27.82 -1.80 11.29
C ASP A 845 -27.07 -2.89 10.50
N MET A 846 -25.89 -3.30 10.98
CA MET A 846 -25.11 -4.39 10.38
C MET A 846 -25.86 -5.74 10.44
N VAL A 847 -26.04 -6.39 9.29
CA VAL A 847 -26.69 -7.71 9.13
C VAL A 847 -25.63 -8.77 8.87
N LYS A 848 -25.45 -9.72 9.80
CA LYS A 848 -24.43 -10.79 9.72
C LYS A 848 -25.02 -12.05 9.09
N TYR A 849 -25.16 -12.03 7.77
CA TYR A 849 -25.86 -13.08 7.00
C TYR A 849 -25.12 -14.45 7.00
N GLY A 850 -23.79 -14.44 7.12
CA GLY A 850 -22.93 -15.63 7.29
C GLY A 850 -21.51 -15.25 7.76
N ASP A 851 -20.63 -16.24 7.94
CA ASP A 851 -19.29 -16.04 8.55
C ASP A 851 -18.42 -15.01 7.80
N ASP A 852 -18.53 -14.99 6.46
CA ASP A 852 -17.77 -14.08 5.58
C ASP A 852 -18.66 -13.16 4.72
N ILE A 853 -19.97 -13.09 5.02
CA ILE A 853 -20.92 -12.29 4.24
C ILE A 853 -21.79 -11.48 5.20
N TRP A 854 -21.43 -10.20 5.38
CA TRP A 854 -22.23 -9.24 6.10
C TRP A 854 -22.87 -8.25 5.12
N HIS A 855 -23.86 -7.49 5.58
CA HIS A 855 -24.59 -6.52 4.79
C HIS A 855 -24.94 -5.29 5.62
N CYS A 856 -24.84 -4.09 5.03
CA CYS A 856 -25.19 -2.85 5.68
C CYS A 856 -25.63 -1.80 4.65
N ILE A 857 -26.74 -1.11 4.90
CA ILE A 857 -27.20 0.02 4.10
C ILE A 857 -27.37 1.30 4.94
N HIS A 858 -26.78 1.33 6.14
CA HIS A 858 -26.84 2.51 6.99
C HIS A 858 -26.03 3.66 6.37
N PRO A 859 -26.47 4.93 6.45
CA PRO A 859 -25.77 6.08 5.86
C PRO A 859 -24.28 6.16 6.17
N GLU A 860 -23.85 5.84 7.39
CA GLU A 860 -22.42 5.84 7.76
C GLU A 860 -21.59 4.88 6.90
N PHE A 861 -22.12 3.68 6.65
CA PHE A 861 -21.44 2.71 5.78
C PHE A 861 -21.52 3.13 4.31
N LEU A 862 -22.67 3.65 3.87
CA LEU A 862 -22.85 4.14 2.49
C LEU A 862 -21.91 5.31 2.15
N ALA A 863 -21.62 6.18 3.13
CA ALA A 863 -20.66 7.28 3.00
C ALA A 863 -19.24 6.79 2.68
N ASP A 864 -18.77 5.80 3.43
CA ASP A 864 -17.47 5.18 3.20
C ASP A 864 -17.44 4.50 1.82
N GLN A 865 -18.48 3.72 1.50
CA GLN A 865 -18.51 2.95 0.25
C GLN A 865 -18.63 3.81 -1.01
N LEU A 866 -19.43 4.88 -0.99
CA LEU A 866 -19.55 5.78 -2.14
C LEU A 866 -18.23 6.50 -2.40
N THR A 867 -17.54 6.94 -1.34
CA THR A 867 -16.24 7.62 -1.45
C THR A 867 -15.20 6.69 -2.08
N LEU A 868 -15.11 5.45 -1.61
CA LEU A 868 -14.20 4.46 -2.16
C LEU A 868 -14.56 4.06 -3.60
N SER A 869 -15.86 3.98 -3.94
CA SER A 869 -16.34 3.69 -5.29
C SER A 869 -15.92 4.78 -6.28
N LEU A 870 -16.16 6.05 -5.94
CA LEU A 870 -15.75 7.20 -6.76
C LEU A 870 -14.24 7.23 -6.99
N ASP A 871 -13.43 6.93 -5.96
CA ASP A 871 -11.97 6.87 -6.12
C ASP A 871 -11.51 5.71 -7.00
N ARG A 872 -12.01 4.49 -6.78
CA ARG A 872 -11.67 3.33 -7.62
C ARG A 872 -12.04 3.55 -9.08
N LEU A 873 -13.17 4.21 -9.34
CA LEU A 873 -13.61 4.58 -10.68
C LEU A 873 -12.85 5.81 -11.23
N GLY A 874 -12.24 6.62 -10.37
CA GLY A 874 -11.61 7.89 -10.73
C GLY A 874 -12.60 8.95 -11.23
N LEU A 875 -13.82 8.98 -10.67
CA LEU A 875 -14.93 9.84 -11.10
C LEU A 875 -15.35 10.84 -10.02
N ALA A 876 -15.68 12.07 -10.41
CA ALA A 876 -16.19 13.08 -9.47
C ALA A 876 -17.65 12.80 -9.08
N THR A 877 -18.39 12.28 -10.06
CA THR A 877 -19.81 12.01 -9.96
C THR A 877 -20.08 10.62 -10.52
N LEU A 878 -20.75 9.79 -9.70
CA LEU A 878 -21.28 8.50 -10.14
C LEU A 878 -22.69 8.71 -10.70
N ASP A 879 -22.98 8.11 -11.87
CA ASP A 879 -24.26 8.34 -12.55
C ASP A 879 -25.40 7.69 -11.76
N VAL A 880 -25.22 6.43 -11.34
CA VAL A 880 -26.21 5.74 -10.51
C VAL A 880 -25.54 4.89 -9.43
N CYS A 881 -25.99 5.04 -8.18
CA CYS A 881 -25.64 4.17 -7.07
C CYS A 881 -26.82 3.28 -6.66
N LEU A 882 -26.68 1.96 -6.71
CA LEU A 882 -27.72 1.04 -6.23
C LEU A 882 -27.44 0.52 -4.82
N LEU A 883 -28.48 0.43 -3.99
CA LEU A 883 -28.43 -0.38 -2.77
C LEU A 883 -28.45 -1.86 -3.16
N HIS A 884 -27.41 -2.59 -2.76
CA HIS A 884 -27.21 -3.98 -3.18
C HIS A 884 -27.93 -4.94 -2.22
N ASN A 885 -28.96 -5.63 -2.71
CA ASN A 885 -29.72 -6.70 -2.05
C ASN A 885 -30.20 -6.36 -0.62
N PRO A 886 -30.96 -5.26 -0.42
CA PRO A 886 -31.46 -4.86 0.89
C PRO A 886 -32.34 -5.95 1.55
N GLU A 887 -32.92 -6.86 0.77
CA GLU A 887 -33.69 -8.02 1.25
C GLU A 887 -32.90 -9.00 2.13
N TYR A 888 -31.58 -8.89 2.23
CA TYR A 888 -30.77 -9.71 3.14
C TYR A 888 -31.15 -9.51 4.62
N PHE A 889 -31.67 -8.33 4.96
CA PHE A 889 -32.30 -8.07 6.26
C PHE A 889 -33.46 -9.06 6.52
N LEU A 890 -34.40 -9.19 5.58
CA LEU A 890 -35.54 -10.11 5.70
C LEU A 890 -35.07 -11.56 5.76
N SER A 891 -34.15 -11.93 4.87
CA SER A 891 -33.62 -13.30 4.78
C SER A 891 -32.90 -13.74 6.06
N HIS A 892 -32.16 -12.82 6.69
CA HIS A 892 -31.48 -13.06 7.97
C HIS A 892 -32.48 -13.13 9.13
N ALA A 893 -33.46 -12.21 9.18
CA ALA A 893 -34.49 -12.19 10.21
C ALA A 893 -35.34 -13.48 10.19
N THR A 894 -35.69 -14.00 9.00
CA THR A 894 -36.42 -15.27 8.87
C THR A 894 -35.58 -16.47 9.34
N ARG A 895 -34.26 -16.47 9.12
CA ARG A 895 -33.37 -17.55 9.60
C ARG A 895 -33.19 -17.58 11.11
N LEU A 896 -33.09 -16.43 11.77
CA LEU A 896 -32.98 -16.35 13.22
C LEU A 896 -34.29 -16.70 13.94
N GLY A 897 -35.44 -16.59 13.26
CA GLY A 897 -36.78 -16.72 13.83
C GLY A 897 -37.45 -18.09 13.68
N ALA A 898 -36.73 -19.18 13.41
CA ALA A 898 -37.31 -20.51 13.21
C ALA A 898 -38.07 -21.10 14.44
N GLY A 899 -38.26 -20.33 15.52
CA GLY A 899 -39.08 -20.68 16.69
C GLY A 899 -40.07 -19.61 17.18
N GLU A 900 -40.07 -18.37 16.64
CA GLU A 900 -41.01 -17.31 17.02
C GLU A 900 -41.59 -16.65 15.76
N GLN A 901 -42.92 -16.70 15.59
CA GLN A 901 -43.65 -16.02 14.51
C GLN A 901 -43.50 -14.50 14.66
N ARG A 902 -42.38 -13.92 14.19
CA ARG A 902 -42.28 -12.48 13.98
C ARG A 902 -43.23 -12.09 12.86
N ASP A 903 -43.97 -11.01 13.07
CA ASP A 903 -44.86 -10.42 12.09
C ASP A 903 -44.08 -9.97 10.84
N LEU A 904 -44.24 -10.71 9.73
CA LEU A 904 -43.60 -10.42 8.44
C LEU A 904 -43.99 -9.04 7.90
N SER A 905 -45.19 -8.54 8.21
CA SER A 905 -45.61 -7.20 7.82
C SER A 905 -44.72 -6.15 8.48
N ARG A 906 -44.49 -6.28 9.79
CA ARG A 906 -43.63 -5.38 10.56
C ARG A 906 -42.18 -5.40 10.10
N LEU A 907 -41.63 -6.59 9.79
CA LEU A 907 -40.27 -6.71 9.25
C LEU A 907 -40.12 -6.04 7.87
N ARG A 908 -41.14 -6.16 7.02
CA ARG A 908 -41.17 -5.46 5.73
C ARG A 908 -41.22 -3.95 5.95
N ASP A 909 -42.05 -3.46 6.86
CA ASP A 909 -42.10 -2.02 7.20
C ASP A 909 -40.74 -1.50 7.69
N GLU A 910 -40.07 -2.26 8.55
CA GLU A 910 -38.71 -1.92 9.02
C GLU A 910 -37.70 -1.85 7.87
N LEU A 911 -37.75 -2.78 6.92
CA LEU A 911 -36.89 -2.75 5.73
C LEU A 911 -37.06 -1.43 4.95
N TYR A 912 -38.30 -1.02 4.66
CA TYR A 912 -38.53 0.21 3.90
C TYR A 912 -38.19 1.47 4.68
N VAL A 913 -38.27 1.47 6.01
CA VAL A 913 -37.74 2.56 6.85
C VAL A 913 -36.21 2.65 6.73
N ARG A 914 -35.50 1.52 6.78
CA ARG A 914 -34.04 1.47 6.57
C ARG A 914 -33.67 1.97 5.16
N MET A 915 -34.43 1.56 4.13
CA MET A 915 -34.24 2.03 2.76
C MET A 915 -34.54 3.52 2.61
N GLN A 916 -35.58 4.06 3.26
CA GLN A 916 -35.85 5.48 3.28
C GLN A 916 -34.65 6.26 3.86
N LEU A 917 -34.09 5.81 4.98
CA LEU A 917 -32.91 6.45 5.58
C LEU A 917 -31.69 6.41 4.63
N ALA A 918 -31.47 5.30 3.95
CA ALA A 918 -30.44 5.18 2.92
C ALA A 918 -30.69 6.13 1.72
N PHE A 919 -31.94 6.26 1.29
CA PHE A 919 -32.33 7.19 0.21
C PHE A 919 -32.20 8.65 0.62
N GLU A 920 -32.46 9.01 1.87
CA GLU A 920 -32.20 10.37 2.39
C GLU A 920 -30.72 10.73 2.26
N TYR A 921 -29.82 9.78 2.53
CA TYR A 921 -28.40 9.95 2.27
C TYR A 921 -28.12 10.14 0.77
N CYS A 922 -28.66 9.27 -0.10
CA CYS A 922 -28.46 9.39 -1.55
C CYS A 922 -28.95 10.73 -2.11
N GLU A 923 -30.09 11.26 -1.66
CA GLU A 923 -30.61 12.56 -2.10
C GLU A 923 -29.66 13.71 -1.74
N ARG A 924 -29.06 13.69 -0.53
CA ARG A 924 -28.02 14.68 -0.16
C ARG A 924 -26.78 14.56 -1.05
N GLN A 925 -26.40 13.34 -1.44
CA GLN A 925 -25.29 13.14 -2.36
C GLN A 925 -25.61 13.62 -3.78
N VAL A 926 -26.87 13.55 -4.20
CA VAL A 926 -27.32 14.18 -5.47
C VAL A 926 -27.23 15.70 -5.38
N GLU A 927 -27.70 16.30 -4.29
CA GLU A 927 -27.59 17.75 -4.06
C GLU A 927 -26.12 18.22 -4.06
N SER A 928 -25.21 17.44 -3.47
CA SER A 928 -23.77 17.73 -3.48
C SER A 928 -23.08 17.55 -4.85
N GLY A 929 -23.77 16.96 -5.83
CA GLY A 929 -23.21 16.65 -7.16
C GLY A 929 -22.35 15.39 -7.21
N ARG A 930 -22.24 14.61 -6.13
CA ARG A 930 -21.51 13.32 -6.10
C ARG A 930 -22.28 12.16 -6.74
N LEU A 931 -23.61 12.26 -6.79
CA LEU A 931 -24.51 11.34 -7.47
C LEU A 931 -25.40 12.05 -8.48
N ARG A 932 -25.80 11.38 -9.58
CA ARG A 932 -26.89 11.86 -10.46
C ARG A 932 -28.23 11.20 -10.15
N GLY A 933 -28.19 9.96 -9.69
CA GLY A 933 -29.37 9.21 -9.28
C GLY A 933 -28.98 7.99 -8.44
N TYR A 934 -30.00 7.32 -7.91
CA TYR A 934 -29.82 6.11 -7.13
C TYR A 934 -30.91 5.09 -7.44
N GLY A 935 -30.75 3.89 -6.90
CA GLY A 935 -31.66 2.79 -7.14
C GLY A 935 -31.46 1.61 -6.21
N VAL A 936 -32.02 0.46 -6.59
CA VAL A 936 -31.88 -0.80 -5.83
C VAL A 936 -31.56 -1.93 -6.78
N SER A 937 -30.64 -2.80 -6.39
CA SER A 937 -30.49 -4.14 -6.97
C SER A 937 -31.15 -5.12 -6.01
N SER A 938 -32.20 -5.80 -6.44
CA SER A 938 -32.92 -6.76 -5.59
C SER A 938 -33.24 -8.05 -6.34
N ASN A 939 -32.81 -9.18 -5.77
CA ASN A 939 -33.07 -10.52 -6.32
C ASN A 939 -34.53 -10.94 -6.12
N THR A 940 -35.24 -10.35 -5.16
CA THR A 940 -36.60 -10.74 -4.77
C THR A 940 -37.66 -9.72 -5.18
N SER A 941 -37.27 -8.70 -5.96
CA SER A 941 -38.20 -7.72 -6.53
C SER A 941 -39.17 -8.32 -7.55
N THR A 942 -38.87 -9.53 -8.05
CA THR A 942 -39.68 -10.31 -9.00
C THR A 942 -40.40 -11.49 -8.35
N ALA A 943 -40.25 -11.67 -7.03
CA ALA A 943 -40.81 -12.79 -6.27
C ALA A 943 -42.32 -12.62 -6.02
N SER A 944 -43.01 -13.71 -5.68
CA SER A 944 -44.42 -13.64 -5.28
C SER A 944 -44.58 -12.82 -3.98
N PRO A 945 -45.64 -12.00 -3.81
CA PRO A 945 -45.89 -11.26 -2.56
C PRO A 945 -45.93 -12.12 -1.29
N ASP A 946 -46.22 -13.42 -1.44
CA ASP A 946 -46.33 -14.38 -0.33
C ASP A 946 -44.95 -14.86 0.16
N GLU A 947 -43.88 -14.67 -0.62
CA GLU A 947 -42.53 -15.08 -0.22
C GLU A 947 -41.97 -14.13 0.85
N SER A 948 -41.39 -14.70 1.91
CA SER A 948 -40.90 -13.94 3.07
C SER A 948 -39.88 -12.85 2.71
N GLY A 949 -39.06 -13.09 1.68
CA GLY A 949 -38.05 -12.15 1.20
C GLY A 949 -38.52 -11.18 0.11
N ALA A 950 -39.78 -11.23 -0.32
CA ALA A 950 -40.28 -10.43 -1.44
C ALA A 950 -40.18 -8.92 -1.18
N THR A 951 -39.72 -8.17 -2.18
CA THR A 951 -39.66 -6.70 -2.19
C THR A 951 -40.55 -6.15 -3.31
N SER A 952 -40.94 -4.87 -3.20
CA SER A 952 -41.94 -4.24 -4.08
C SER A 952 -41.45 -2.87 -4.56
N LEU A 953 -41.47 -2.65 -5.87
CA LEU A 953 -41.02 -1.41 -6.50
C LEU A 953 -41.83 -0.19 -6.01
N SER A 954 -43.16 -0.29 -5.98
CA SER A 954 -44.03 0.78 -5.48
C SER A 954 -43.68 1.20 -4.06
N ARG A 955 -43.37 0.26 -3.17
CA ARG A 955 -42.93 0.57 -1.80
C ARG A 955 -41.54 1.23 -1.76
N MET A 956 -40.62 0.84 -2.64
CA MET A 956 -39.32 1.51 -2.78
C MET A 956 -39.49 2.96 -3.25
N ILE A 957 -40.39 3.19 -4.21
CA ILE A 957 -40.70 4.53 -4.72
C ILE A 957 -41.34 5.40 -3.64
N GLU A 958 -42.27 4.86 -2.85
CA GLU A 958 -42.85 5.61 -1.71
C GLU A 958 -41.79 5.98 -0.65
N ALA A 959 -40.85 5.07 -0.36
CA ALA A 959 -39.70 5.39 0.49
C ALA A 959 -38.82 6.48 -0.11
N ALA A 960 -38.58 6.47 -1.43
CA ALA A 960 -37.81 7.52 -2.13
C ALA A 960 -38.53 8.87 -2.11
N LYS A 961 -39.85 8.91 -2.36
CA LYS A 961 -40.68 10.11 -2.22
C LYS A 961 -40.64 10.68 -0.81
N ALA A 962 -40.69 9.81 0.21
CA ALA A 962 -40.57 10.23 1.60
C ALA A 962 -39.18 10.82 1.93
N ALA A 963 -38.11 10.19 1.42
CA ALA A 963 -36.75 10.69 1.56
C ALA A 963 -36.55 12.07 0.92
N ALA A 964 -36.98 12.25 -0.33
CA ALA A 964 -36.91 13.52 -1.06
C ALA A 964 -37.63 14.66 -0.31
N ARG A 965 -38.85 14.39 0.19
CA ARG A 965 -39.60 15.37 1.00
C ARG A 965 -38.85 15.78 2.27
N LYS A 966 -38.15 14.85 2.92
CA LYS A 966 -37.43 15.10 4.17
C LYS A 966 -36.15 15.90 3.99
N VAL A 967 -35.51 15.80 2.82
CA VAL A 967 -34.33 16.63 2.48
C VAL A 967 -34.70 17.92 1.74
N GLY A 968 -35.97 18.13 1.39
CA GLY A 968 -36.44 19.34 0.70
C GLY A 968 -36.25 19.33 -0.82
N ALA A 969 -36.04 18.16 -1.44
CA ALA A 969 -35.91 18.03 -2.88
C ALA A 969 -37.29 18.13 -3.58
N SER A 970 -37.34 18.76 -4.77
CA SER A 970 -38.58 18.94 -5.54
C SER A 970 -39.11 17.65 -6.18
N ALA A 971 -38.23 16.68 -6.41
CA ALA A 971 -38.54 15.35 -6.92
C ALA A 971 -37.51 14.35 -6.36
N HIS A 972 -37.86 13.07 -6.32
CA HIS A 972 -36.90 12.03 -5.94
C HIS A 972 -35.98 11.65 -7.11
N HIS A 973 -34.77 11.18 -6.79
CA HIS A 973 -33.77 10.73 -7.78
C HIS A 973 -33.61 9.20 -7.83
N PHE A 974 -34.59 8.46 -7.31
CA PHE A 974 -34.73 7.01 -7.57
C PHE A 974 -35.01 6.78 -9.06
N THR A 975 -34.03 6.29 -9.80
CA THR A 975 -34.04 6.24 -11.27
C THR A 975 -33.86 4.83 -11.83
N VAL A 976 -33.34 3.89 -11.04
CA VAL A 976 -32.98 2.54 -11.52
C VAL A 976 -33.44 1.44 -10.57
N LEU A 977 -33.97 0.36 -11.15
CA LEU A 977 -34.15 -0.92 -10.48
C LEU A 977 -33.39 -2.00 -11.25
N GLN A 978 -32.52 -2.74 -10.56
CA GLN A 978 -31.86 -3.93 -11.10
C GLN A 978 -32.52 -5.19 -10.54
N CYS A 979 -32.92 -6.11 -11.42
CA CYS A 979 -33.60 -7.35 -11.03
C CYS A 979 -33.19 -8.55 -11.91
N PRO A 980 -33.29 -9.79 -11.39
CA PRO A 980 -33.03 -11.00 -12.18
C PRO A 980 -34.14 -11.20 -13.21
N MET A 981 -33.75 -11.48 -14.46
CA MET A 981 -34.69 -11.87 -15.50
C MET A 981 -34.02 -12.69 -16.59
N ASN A 982 -34.63 -13.81 -16.94
CA ASN A 982 -34.25 -14.65 -18.09
C ASN A 982 -35.45 -15.49 -18.55
N LEU A 983 -35.23 -16.44 -19.46
CA LEU A 983 -36.30 -17.26 -20.02
C LEU A 983 -37.04 -18.12 -18.98
N HIS A 984 -36.39 -18.48 -17.87
CA HIS A 984 -37.02 -19.23 -16.77
C HIS A 984 -37.43 -18.32 -15.60
N GLU A 985 -36.73 -17.22 -15.36
CA GLU A 985 -37.04 -16.23 -14.32
C GLU A 985 -37.82 -15.06 -14.91
N SER A 986 -39.06 -15.33 -15.34
CA SER A 986 -39.94 -14.35 -15.99
C SER A 986 -40.78 -13.48 -15.04
N GLY A 987 -40.45 -13.49 -13.74
CA GLY A 987 -41.25 -12.85 -12.69
C GLY A 987 -41.51 -11.37 -12.92
N ALA A 988 -40.51 -10.62 -13.41
CA ALA A 988 -40.66 -9.19 -13.73
C ALA A 988 -41.78 -8.90 -14.74
N ALA A 989 -42.03 -9.82 -15.68
CA ALA A 989 -43.01 -9.67 -16.75
C ALA A 989 -44.37 -10.32 -16.43
N LEU A 990 -44.40 -11.38 -15.62
CA LEU A 990 -45.59 -12.21 -15.41
C LEU A 990 -46.19 -12.13 -14.00
N ILE A 991 -45.37 -11.92 -12.96
CA ILE A 991 -45.84 -11.89 -11.57
C ILE A 991 -46.30 -10.47 -11.23
N LYS A 992 -47.51 -10.37 -10.68
CA LYS A 992 -48.05 -9.13 -10.15
C LYS A 992 -47.72 -9.06 -8.66
N ASN A 993 -46.77 -8.20 -8.28
CA ASN A 993 -46.27 -8.09 -6.92
C ASN A 993 -46.04 -6.64 -6.45
N THR A 994 -46.47 -5.68 -7.28
CA THR A 994 -46.26 -4.26 -7.03
C THR A 994 -47.42 -3.42 -7.55
N GLY A 995 -47.33 -2.11 -7.39
CA GLY A 995 -48.46 -1.19 -7.63
C GLY A 995 -49.56 -1.32 -6.56
N PRO A 996 -50.71 -0.65 -6.74
CA PRO A 996 -51.85 -0.74 -5.83
C PRO A 996 -52.35 -2.19 -5.71
N ASP A 997 -52.55 -2.68 -4.48
CA ASP A 997 -52.99 -4.04 -4.16
C ASP A 997 -52.18 -5.16 -4.84
N ASN A 998 -50.90 -4.92 -5.15
CA ASN A 998 -50.04 -5.82 -5.93
C ASN A 998 -50.61 -6.18 -7.32
N GLY A 999 -51.35 -5.26 -7.96
CA GLY A 999 -52.03 -5.48 -9.25
C GLY A 999 -51.14 -5.33 -10.50
N SER A 1000 -49.94 -4.75 -10.37
CA SER A 1000 -49.00 -4.48 -11.46
C SER A 1000 -47.84 -5.46 -11.46
N THR A 1001 -47.31 -5.78 -12.65
CA THR A 1001 -46.00 -6.41 -12.78
C THR A 1001 -44.90 -5.37 -12.62
N LEU A 1002 -43.69 -5.81 -12.25
CA LEU A 1002 -42.54 -4.91 -12.07
C LEU A 1002 -42.29 -4.05 -13.31
N LEU A 1003 -42.28 -4.64 -14.51
CA LEU A 1003 -42.02 -3.90 -15.75
C LEU A 1003 -43.12 -2.87 -16.06
N ALA A 1004 -44.39 -3.19 -15.81
CA ALA A 1004 -45.49 -2.26 -16.04
C ALA A 1004 -45.43 -1.06 -15.08
N GLU A 1005 -45.14 -1.32 -13.81
CA GLU A 1005 -45.01 -0.25 -12.81
C GLU A 1005 -43.76 0.61 -13.05
N ALA A 1006 -42.64 0.00 -13.45
CA ALA A 1006 -41.41 0.75 -13.79
C ALA A 1006 -41.61 1.71 -14.97
N VAL A 1007 -42.33 1.29 -16.02
CA VAL A 1007 -42.68 2.17 -17.16
C VAL A 1007 -43.56 3.33 -16.70
N LYS A 1008 -44.57 3.05 -15.87
CA LYS A 1008 -45.49 4.07 -15.35
C LYS A 1008 -44.76 5.12 -14.51
N GLU A 1009 -43.80 4.71 -13.67
CA GLU A 1009 -43.07 5.59 -12.76
C GLU A 1009 -41.77 6.15 -13.38
N GLY A 1010 -41.44 5.79 -14.64
CA GLY A 1010 -40.25 6.28 -15.33
C GLY A 1010 -38.92 5.72 -14.81
N VAL A 1011 -38.94 4.54 -14.17
CA VAL A 1011 -37.75 3.87 -13.63
C VAL A 1011 -37.08 3.00 -14.70
N ALA A 1012 -35.77 3.15 -14.87
CA ALA A 1012 -35.00 2.28 -15.76
C ALA A 1012 -34.83 0.88 -15.14
N VAL A 1013 -35.13 -0.17 -15.90
CA VAL A 1013 -34.98 -1.57 -15.44
C VAL A 1013 -33.74 -2.19 -16.05
N LEU A 1014 -32.78 -2.53 -15.21
CA LEU A 1014 -31.57 -3.26 -15.58
C LEU A 1014 -31.73 -4.74 -15.23
N VAL A 1015 -31.80 -5.60 -16.23
CA VAL A 1015 -31.94 -7.04 -15.96
C VAL A 1015 -30.57 -7.70 -15.84
N ASN A 1016 -30.36 -8.43 -14.75
CA ASN A 1016 -29.16 -9.23 -14.55
C ASN A 1016 -29.46 -10.73 -14.65
N ARG A 1017 -28.39 -11.54 -14.65
CA ARG A 1017 -28.45 -13.00 -14.88
C ARG A 1017 -29.16 -13.42 -16.18
N PRO A 1018 -28.91 -12.74 -17.31
CA PRO A 1018 -29.68 -13.00 -18.53
C PRO A 1018 -29.48 -14.40 -19.11
N LEU A 1019 -28.34 -15.02 -18.80
CA LEU A 1019 -27.94 -16.32 -19.33
C LEU A 1019 -27.72 -17.39 -18.26
N ASN A 1020 -27.90 -17.06 -16.98
CA ASN A 1020 -27.67 -17.98 -15.86
C ASN A 1020 -28.96 -18.08 -15.06
N ALA A 1021 -29.81 -19.05 -15.40
CA ALA A 1021 -31.10 -19.22 -14.75
C ALA A 1021 -30.98 -20.01 -13.45
N MET A 1022 -31.77 -19.66 -12.43
CA MET A 1022 -31.90 -20.41 -11.17
C MET A 1022 -33.35 -20.90 -10.99
N PRO A 1023 -33.72 -22.06 -11.55
CA PRO A 1023 -35.12 -22.53 -11.49
C PRO A 1023 -35.49 -22.97 -10.06
N ALA A 1024 -36.53 -22.35 -9.50
CA ALA A 1024 -36.99 -22.58 -8.12
C ALA A 1024 -37.29 -24.06 -7.76
N GLN A 1025 -37.58 -24.92 -8.74
CA GLN A 1025 -37.99 -26.32 -8.53
C GLN A 1025 -36.95 -27.38 -8.89
N ARG A 1026 -35.78 -27.03 -9.44
CA ARG A 1026 -34.82 -28.03 -9.97
C ARG A 1026 -33.46 -28.07 -9.26
N GLY A 1027 -33.13 -27.10 -8.40
CA GLY A 1027 -31.78 -26.94 -7.86
C GLY A 1027 -30.76 -26.61 -8.96
N GLY A 1028 -29.67 -25.90 -8.64
CA GLY A 1028 -28.59 -25.61 -9.59
C GLY A 1028 -28.86 -24.44 -10.57
N VAL A 1029 -27.77 -24.01 -11.23
CA VAL A 1029 -27.78 -22.97 -12.28
C VAL A 1029 -27.93 -23.64 -13.64
N VAL A 1030 -28.68 -23.02 -14.56
CA VAL A 1030 -28.85 -23.45 -15.95
C VAL A 1030 -28.36 -22.35 -16.90
N ARG A 1031 -27.34 -22.65 -17.71
CA ARG A 1031 -26.89 -21.77 -18.79
C ARG A 1031 -27.86 -21.75 -19.95
N LEU A 1032 -28.20 -20.56 -20.40
CA LEU A 1032 -28.90 -20.33 -21.66
C LEU A 1032 -27.88 -20.12 -22.79
N ALA A 1033 -27.04 -21.12 -23.02
CA ALA A 1033 -26.00 -21.10 -24.04
C ALA A 1033 -25.85 -22.46 -24.70
N ASP A 1034 -25.44 -22.46 -25.97
CA ASP A 1034 -25.12 -23.69 -26.68
C ASP A 1034 -23.83 -24.28 -26.15
N VAL A 1035 -23.83 -25.59 -25.92
CA VAL A 1035 -22.64 -26.31 -25.46
C VAL A 1035 -22.07 -27.09 -26.64
N PRO A 1036 -20.86 -26.75 -27.12
CA PRO A 1036 -20.20 -27.53 -28.15
C PRO A 1036 -19.80 -28.89 -27.56
N VAL A 1037 -20.22 -30.00 -28.20
CA VAL A 1037 -19.78 -31.34 -27.82
C VAL A 1037 -18.90 -31.92 -28.93
N PRO A 1038 -17.70 -32.47 -28.61
CA PRO A 1038 -16.88 -33.19 -29.59
C PRO A 1038 -17.62 -34.39 -30.21
N ALA A 1039 -17.23 -34.79 -31.43
CA ALA A 1039 -17.83 -35.86 -32.23
C ALA A 1039 -18.14 -37.19 -31.47
N PRO A 1040 -19.13 -37.99 -31.91
CA PRO A 1040 -19.65 -39.12 -31.14
C PRO A 1040 -18.60 -40.21 -30.94
N ALA A 1041 -18.32 -40.52 -29.67
CA ALA A 1041 -17.52 -41.67 -29.22
C ALA A 1041 -18.46 -42.71 -28.56
N PRO A 1042 -18.01 -43.95 -28.25
CA PRO A 1042 -18.89 -45.04 -27.84
C PRO A 1042 -19.67 -44.74 -26.54
N ALA A 1043 -20.70 -45.55 -26.27
CA ALA A 1043 -21.68 -45.33 -25.19
C ALA A 1043 -21.01 -44.88 -23.85
N PRO A 1044 -21.34 -43.68 -23.33
CA PRO A 1044 -20.67 -43.07 -22.17
C PRO A 1044 -20.58 -43.98 -20.93
N GLU A 1045 -21.59 -44.84 -20.74
CA GLU A 1045 -21.70 -45.79 -19.63
C GLU A 1045 -20.53 -46.79 -19.57
N ALA A 1046 -20.15 -47.35 -20.72
CA ALA A 1046 -19.10 -48.37 -20.79
C ALA A 1046 -17.71 -47.76 -20.57
N GLU A 1047 -17.50 -46.52 -21.02
CA GLU A 1047 -16.24 -45.78 -20.86
C GLU A 1047 -16.05 -45.29 -19.43
N PHE A 1048 -17.09 -44.75 -18.79
CA PHE A 1048 -17.06 -44.34 -17.38
C PHE A 1048 -16.74 -45.52 -16.45
N GLU A 1049 -17.44 -46.64 -16.60
CA GLU A 1049 -17.25 -47.79 -15.70
C GLU A 1049 -15.85 -48.41 -15.87
N THR A 1050 -15.35 -48.50 -17.10
CA THR A 1050 -13.98 -48.96 -17.37
C THR A 1050 -12.95 -48.04 -16.73
N GLN A 1051 -13.12 -46.72 -16.85
CA GLN A 1051 -12.18 -45.74 -16.32
C GLN A 1051 -12.24 -45.67 -14.79
N ARG A 1052 -13.44 -45.78 -14.21
CA ARG A 1052 -13.67 -45.86 -12.75
C ARG A 1052 -12.96 -47.06 -12.14
N GLN A 1053 -13.01 -48.22 -12.79
CA GLN A 1053 -12.32 -49.44 -12.32
C GLN A 1053 -10.80 -49.26 -12.28
N LYS A 1054 -10.20 -48.58 -13.27
CA LYS A 1054 -8.76 -48.27 -13.26
C LYS A 1054 -8.37 -47.35 -12.10
N VAL A 1055 -9.16 -46.29 -11.87
CA VAL A 1055 -8.95 -45.38 -10.74
C VAL A 1055 -9.09 -46.13 -9.41
N ALA A 1056 -10.13 -46.97 -9.25
CA ALA A 1056 -10.35 -47.76 -8.05
C ALA A 1056 -9.19 -48.73 -7.74
N LEU A 1057 -8.62 -49.37 -8.76
CA LEU A 1057 -7.45 -50.25 -8.60
C LEU A 1057 -6.22 -49.48 -8.10
N LEU A 1058 -6.00 -48.26 -8.58
CA LEU A 1058 -4.90 -47.42 -8.12
C LEU A 1058 -5.15 -46.86 -6.72
N GLU A 1059 -6.39 -46.50 -6.36
CA GLU A 1059 -6.76 -46.10 -5.00
C GLU A 1059 -6.55 -47.23 -3.99
N GLU A 1060 -6.88 -48.47 -4.36
CA GLU A 1060 -6.61 -49.65 -3.53
C GLU A 1060 -5.10 -49.88 -3.34
N ALA A 1061 -4.32 -49.72 -4.40
CA ALA A 1061 -2.85 -49.82 -4.32
C ALA A 1061 -2.26 -48.76 -3.38
N TYR A 1062 -2.74 -47.50 -3.45
CA TYR A 1062 -2.33 -46.45 -2.51
C TYR A 1062 -2.68 -46.81 -1.07
N ARG A 1063 -3.92 -47.29 -0.83
CA ARG A 1063 -4.39 -47.63 0.52
C ARG A 1063 -3.56 -48.75 1.15
N LYS A 1064 -3.12 -49.71 0.34
CA LYS A 1064 -2.32 -50.84 0.78
C LYS A 1064 -0.84 -50.48 0.98
N ASP A 1065 -0.25 -49.77 0.03
CA ASP A 1065 1.20 -49.67 -0.09
C ASP A 1065 1.76 -48.33 0.44
N LEU A 1066 0.97 -47.24 0.43
CA LEU A 1066 1.44 -45.88 0.75
C LEU A 1066 0.74 -45.26 1.98
N ALA A 1067 -0.57 -45.44 2.12
CA ALA A 1067 -1.34 -44.87 3.23
C ALA A 1067 -0.82 -45.25 4.64
N PRO A 1068 -0.30 -46.48 4.90
CA PRO A 1068 0.24 -46.84 6.20
C PRO A 1068 1.49 -46.03 6.63
N ALA A 1069 2.18 -45.38 5.68
CA ALA A 1069 3.38 -44.60 5.93
C ALA A 1069 3.09 -43.11 6.23
N VAL A 1070 1.83 -42.67 6.17
CA VAL A 1070 1.43 -41.26 6.37
C VAL A 1070 1.01 -41.05 7.82
N ALA A 1071 1.67 -40.13 8.53
CA ALA A 1071 1.34 -39.79 9.91
C ALA A 1071 -0.02 -39.06 10.00
N HIS A 1072 -0.89 -39.47 10.93
CA HIS A 1072 -2.21 -38.85 11.17
C HIS A 1072 -2.26 -38.22 12.57
N SER A 1073 -2.56 -36.92 12.64
CA SER A 1073 -2.58 -36.12 13.88
C SER A 1073 -3.85 -36.27 14.74
N GLY A 1074 -4.81 -37.11 14.32
CA GLY A 1074 -6.05 -37.40 15.05
C GLY A 1074 -7.20 -36.40 14.82
N GLN A 1075 -7.02 -35.41 13.94
CA GLN A 1075 -8.09 -34.54 13.44
C GLN A 1075 -8.13 -34.57 11.91
N GLY A 1076 -9.33 -34.69 11.32
CA GLY A 1076 -9.54 -34.68 9.87
C GLY A 1076 -9.69 -36.07 9.24
N MET A 1077 -9.57 -36.13 7.91
CA MET A 1077 -9.75 -37.35 7.11
C MET A 1077 -8.59 -38.33 7.34
N LEU A 1078 -8.88 -39.64 7.40
CA LEU A 1078 -7.85 -40.67 7.53
C LEU A 1078 -6.99 -40.73 6.25
N PRO A 1079 -5.67 -40.95 6.34
CA PRO A 1079 -4.80 -41.03 5.15
C PRO A 1079 -5.24 -42.09 4.13
N ALA A 1080 -5.87 -43.17 4.58
CA ALA A 1080 -6.45 -44.23 3.75
C ALA A 1080 -7.66 -43.77 2.90
N ASP A 1081 -8.28 -42.65 3.26
CA ASP A 1081 -9.45 -42.08 2.61
C ASP A 1081 -9.10 -40.87 1.70
N PHE A 1082 -7.83 -40.45 1.64
CA PHE A 1082 -7.39 -39.29 0.83
C PHE A 1082 -7.69 -39.41 -0.67
N PHE A 1083 -7.73 -40.63 -1.21
CA PHE A 1083 -8.05 -40.91 -2.60
C PHE A 1083 -9.20 -41.92 -2.66
N ARG A 1084 -10.43 -41.40 -2.69
CA ARG A 1084 -11.68 -42.18 -2.82
C ARG A 1084 -12.59 -41.66 -3.93
N TRP A 1085 -11.96 -41.13 -4.98
CA TRP A 1085 -12.66 -40.50 -6.09
C TRP A 1085 -13.43 -41.51 -6.93
N ALA A 1086 -13.02 -42.78 -7.02
CA ALA A 1086 -13.78 -43.78 -7.77
C ALA A 1086 -15.20 -44.00 -7.20
N ASP A 1087 -15.36 -43.98 -5.87
CA ASP A 1087 -16.65 -44.11 -5.18
C ASP A 1087 -17.41 -42.79 -5.14
N GLU A 1088 -16.70 -41.70 -4.86
CA GLU A 1088 -17.28 -40.37 -4.69
C GLU A 1088 -17.81 -39.81 -6.01
N LEU A 1089 -17.04 -39.93 -7.09
CA LEU A 1089 -17.47 -39.51 -8.43
C LEU A 1089 -18.64 -40.34 -8.96
N ASN A 1090 -18.73 -41.63 -8.60
CA ASN A 1090 -19.89 -42.46 -8.94
C ASN A 1090 -21.17 -41.97 -8.25
N ARG A 1091 -21.07 -41.58 -6.97
CA ARG A 1091 -22.19 -40.97 -6.23
C ARG A 1091 -22.59 -39.63 -6.85
N ILE A 1092 -21.61 -38.78 -7.15
CA ILE A 1092 -21.81 -37.45 -7.74
C ILE A 1092 -22.41 -37.55 -9.15
N ARG A 1093 -22.01 -38.52 -9.98
CA ARG A 1093 -22.47 -38.68 -11.38
C ARG A 1093 -23.99 -38.64 -11.55
N THR A 1094 -24.73 -39.24 -10.60
CA THR A 1094 -26.21 -39.26 -10.63
C THR A 1094 -26.84 -37.91 -10.24
N GLN A 1095 -26.10 -37.07 -9.53
CA GLN A 1095 -26.52 -35.74 -9.05
C GLN A 1095 -26.11 -34.61 -9.99
N VAL A 1096 -25.14 -34.84 -10.88
CA VAL A 1096 -24.71 -33.85 -11.88
C VAL A 1096 -25.87 -33.49 -12.80
N GLN A 1097 -26.28 -32.23 -12.79
CA GLN A 1097 -27.44 -31.81 -13.55
C GLN A 1097 -27.07 -31.37 -14.97
N GLY A 1098 -25.83 -30.92 -15.18
CA GLY A 1098 -25.30 -30.44 -16.45
C GLY A 1098 -23.88 -29.91 -16.27
N LEU A 1099 -23.32 -29.35 -17.34
CA LEU A 1099 -21.92 -28.91 -17.39
C LEU A 1099 -21.52 -27.94 -16.28
N GLU A 1100 -22.35 -26.94 -15.96
CA GLU A 1100 -21.98 -25.92 -14.96
C GLU A 1100 -21.96 -26.49 -13.53
N HIS A 1101 -22.91 -27.38 -13.21
CA HIS A 1101 -22.90 -28.07 -11.93
C HIS A 1101 -21.63 -28.92 -11.81
N TRP A 1102 -21.20 -29.55 -12.92
CA TRP A 1102 -19.93 -30.27 -12.98
C TRP A 1102 -18.72 -29.36 -12.79
N GLU A 1103 -18.60 -28.26 -13.54
CA GLU A 1103 -17.50 -27.30 -13.42
C GLU A 1103 -17.38 -26.73 -12.00
N GLN A 1104 -18.51 -26.48 -11.33
CA GLN A 1104 -18.53 -26.03 -9.93
C GLN A 1104 -17.98 -27.10 -8.98
N ILE A 1105 -18.45 -28.34 -9.10
CA ILE A 1105 -17.95 -29.46 -8.30
C ILE A 1105 -16.45 -29.65 -8.54
N GLU A 1106 -16.02 -29.61 -9.80
CA GLU A 1106 -14.62 -29.77 -10.18
C GLU A 1106 -13.73 -28.66 -9.60
N THR A 1107 -14.15 -27.40 -9.74
CA THR A 1107 -13.33 -26.24 -9.33
C THR A 1107 -13.36 -25.99 -7.81
N GLN A 1108 -14.48 -26.26 -7.14
CA GLN A 1108 -14.67 -25.91 -5.72
C GLN A 1108 -14.44 -27.07 -4.76
N MET A 1109 -14.54 -28.31 -5.23
CA MET A 1109 -14.42 -29.50 -4.38
C MET A 1109 -13.26 -30.39 -4.83
N ILE A 1110 -13.26 -30.82 -6.10
CA ILE A 1110 -12.29 -31.82 -6.58
C ILE A 1110 -10.88 -31.24 -6.67
N ALA A 1111 -10.69 -30.16 -7.44
CA ALA A 1111 -9.37 -29.58 -7.66
C ALA A 1111 -8.70 -29.05 -6.38
N PRO A 1112 -9.38 -28.32 -5.48
CA PRO A 1112 -8.78 -27.87 -4.22
C PRO A 1112 -8.36 -29.04 -3.33
N HIS A 1113 -9.23 -30.05 -3.20
CA HIS A 1113 -8.94 -31.23 -2.37
C HIS A 1113 -7.75 -32.03 -2.94
N VAL A 1114 -7.77 -32.35 -4.23
CA VAL A 1114 -6.66 -33.07 -4.89
C VAL A 1114 -5.35 -32.30 -4.75
N ASN A 1115 -5.35 -31.00 -5.03
CA ASN A 1115 -4.14 -30.18 -4.92
C ASN A 1115 -3.62 -30.08 -3.48
N GLN A 1116 -4.51 -29.96 -2.50
CA GLN A 1116 -4.14 -29.92 -1.09
C GLN A 1116 -3.52 -31.25 -0.64
N VAL A 1117 -4.15 -32.38 -0.97
CA VAL A 1117 -3.66 -33.72 -0.61
C VAL A 1117 -2.32 -34.01 -1.31
N LEU A 1118 -2.20 -33.72 -2.61
CA LEU A 1118 -0.96 -33.91 -3.36
C LEU A 1118 0.20 -33.08 -2.79
N ARG A 1119 -0.05 -31.81 -2.43
CA ARG A 1119 0.96 -30.95 -1.81
C ARG A 1119 1.37 -31.48 -0.43
N ALA A 1120 0.40 -31.82 0.42
CA ALA A 1120 0.66 -32.34 1.76
C ALA A 1120 1.47 -33.65 1.73
N LEU A 1121 1.17 -34.56 0.81
CA LEU A 1121 1.92 -35.82 0.68
C LEU A 1121 3.33 -35.60 0.10
N SER A 1122 3.51 -34.64 -0.82
CA SER A 1122 4.82 -34.27 -1.35
C SER A 1122 5.74 -33.62 -0.31
N GLU A 1123 5.17 -32.96 0.70
CA GLU A 1123 5.91 -32.35 1.80
C GLU A 1123 6.17 -33.35 2.94
N ALA A 1124 5.28 -34.33 3.15
CA ALA A 1124 5.33 -35.26 4.27
C ALA A 1124 6.15 -36.55 4.00
N LEU A 1125 6.25 -37.01 2.75
CA LEU A 1125 6.95 -38.26 2.41
C LEU A 1125 8.41 -37.97 2.02
N THR A 1126 9.35 -38.67 2.66
CA THR A 1126 10.80 -38.55 2.39
C THR A 1126 11.45 -39.92 2.17
N GLY A 1127 12.55 -39.97 1.41
CA GLY A 1127 13.31 -41.21 1.20
C GLY A 1127 12.63 -42.19 0.20
N PRO A 1128 12.85 -43.51 0.32
CA PRO A 1128 12.37 -44.51 -0.67
C PRO A 1128 10.84 -44.54 -0.87
N ILE A 1129 10.08 -44.12 0.13
CA ILE A 1129 8.61 -44.03 0.05
C ILE A 1129 8.18 -42.84 -0.82
N ALA A 1130 8.97 -41.76 -0.89
CA ALA A 1130 8.70 -40.62 -1.76
C ALA A 1130 8.80 -41.00 -3.24
N GLU A 1131 9.77 -41.85 -3.62
CA GLU A 1131 9.90 -42.38 -4.99
C GLU A 1131 8.71 -43.28 -5.38
N GLN A 1132 8.25 -44.14 -4.46
CA GLN A 1132 7.06 -44.97 -4.67
C GLN A 1132 5.78 -44.12 -4.80
N TRP A 1133 5.69 -43.05 -4.02
CA TRP A 1133 4.63 -42.06 -4.11
C TRP A 1133 4.62 -41.35 -5.47
N GLU A 1134 5.76 -40.85 -5.95
CA GLU A 1134 5.85 -40.19 -7.27
C GLU A 1134 5.47 -41.14 -8.40
N ALA A 1135 5.99 -42.37 -8.38
CA ALA A 1135 5.66 -43.40 -9.38
C ALA A 1135 4.18 -43.84 -9.33
N TRP A 1136 3.53 -43.76 -8.17
CA TRP A 1136 2.09 -43.98 -8.06
C TRP A 1136 1.29 -42.77 -8.59
N ARG A 1137 1.65 -41.55 -8.19
CA ARG A 1137 1.01 -40.29 -8.61
C ARG A 1137 0.99 -40.15 -10.13
N ASP A 1138 2.11 -40.44 -10.77
CA ASP A 1138 2.27 -40.32 -12.22
C ASP A 1138 1.41 -41.33 -13.00
N ARG A 1139 0.97 -42.41 -12.35
CA ARG A 1139 -0.04 -43.35 -12.90
C ARG A 1139 -1.46 -42.94 -12.54
N TYR A 1140 -1.69 -42.41 -11.34
CA TYR A 1140 -3.02 -42.07 -10.84
C TYR A 1140 -3.62 -40.81 -11.47
N VAL A 1141 -2.85 -39.71 -11.53
CA VAL A 1141 -3.35 -38.42 -12.00
C VAL A 1141 -3.88 -38.48 -13.44
N PRO A 1142 -3.19 -39.11 -14.41
CA PRO A 1142 -3.72 -39.23 -15.78
C PRO A 1142 -5.04 -40.00 -15.86
N GLU A 1143 -5.19 -41.06 -15.07
CA GLU A 1143 -6.40 -41.89 -15.04
C GLU A 1143 -7.56 -41.19 -14.32
N LEU A 1144 -7.30 -40.43 -13.26
CA LEU A 1144 -8.29 -39.57 -12.61
C LEU A 1144 -8.75 -38.46 -13.56
N LEU A 1145 -7.83 -37.78 -14.25
CA LEU A 1145 -8.18 -36.77 -15.25
C LEU A 1145 -8.99 -37.36 -16.42
N ALA A 1146 -8.70 -38.60 -16.84
CA ALA A 1146 -9.51 -39.29 -17.82
C ALA A 1146 -10.94 -39.55 -17.31
N LEU A 1147 -11.10 -39.96 -16.05
CA LEU A 1147 -12.41 -40.14 -15.42
C LEU A 1147 -13.18 -38.82 -15.35
N LEU A 1148 -12.54 -37.74 -14.92
CA LEU A 1148 -13.16 -36.40 -14.88
C LEU A 1148 -13.59 -35.94 -16.28
N ARG A 1149 -12.79 -36.19 -17.33
CA ARG A 1149 -13.15 -35.89 -18.72
C ARG A 1149 -14.41 -36.65 -19.18
N THR A 1150 -14.60 -37.91 -18.77
CA THR A 1150 -15.82 -38.66 -19.13
C THR A 1150 -17.06 -38.01 -18.52
N LEU A 1151 -17.00 -37.59 -17.25
CA LEU A 1151 -18.08 -36.90 -16.56
C LEU A 1151 -18.35 -35.51 -17.13
N HIS A 1152 -17.31 -34.76 -17.46
CA HIS A 1152 -17.43 -33.48 -18.16
C HIS A 1152 -18.17 -33.64 -19.50
N ARG A 1153 -17.86 -34.70 -20.26
CA ARG A 1153 -18.55 -35.01 -21.53
C ARG A 1153 -20.02 -35.38 -21.31
N GLU A 1154 -20.33 -36.23 -20.33
CA GLU A 1154 -21.72 -36.56 -19.97
C GLU A 1154 -22.51 -35.32 -19.53
N ALA A 1155 -21.89 -34.45 -18.73
CA ALA A 1155 -22.48 -33.20 -18.28
C ALA A 1155 -22.70 -32.22 -19.45
N SER A 1156 -21.76 -32.17 -20.41
CA SER A 1156 -21.88 -31.40 -21.66
C SER A 1156 -23.05 -31.88 -22.51
N GLU A 1157 -23.22 -33.20 -22.67
CA GLU A 1157 -24.35 -33.80 -23.38
C GLU A 1157 -25.69 -33.51 -22.69
N ARG A 1158 -25.76 -33.60 -21.36
CA ARG A 1158 -26.97 -33.21 -20.59
C ARG A 1158 -27.33 -31.74 -20.82
N SER A 1159 -26.35 -30.84 -20.82
CA SER A 1159 -26.58 -29.43 -21.13
C SER A 1159 -26.96 -29.18 -22.60
N ARG A 1160 -26.36 -29.90 -23.56
CA ARG A 1160 -26.72 -29.84 -24.99
C ARG A 1160 -28.18 -30.23 -25.21
N LEU A 1161 -28.64 -31.35 -24.64
CA LEU A 1161 -30.03 -31.79 -24.76
C LEU A 1161 -31.02 -30.77 -24.17
N ARG A 1162 -30.66 -30.10 -23.07
CA ARG A 1162 -31.46 -29.02 -22.49
C ARG A 1162 -31.53 -27.79 -23.40
N ALA A 1163 -30.41 -27.40 -24.00
CA ALA A 1163 -30.36 -26.30 -24.96
C ALA A 1163 -31.21 -26.62 -26.20
N GLU A 1164 -31.18 -27.85 -26.71
CA GLU A 1164 -32.02 -28.31 -27.83
C GLU A 1164 -33.52 -28.29 -27.49
N ASP A 1165 -33.89 -28.65 -26.26
CA ASP A 1165 -35.28 -28.56 -25.82
C ASP A 1165 -35.78 -27.11 -25.75
N LEU A 1166 -34.94 -26.19 -25.28
CA LEU A 1166 -35.23 -24.77 -25.30
C LEU A 1166 -35.34 -24.23 -26.73
N HIS A 1167 -34.43 -24.60 -27.64
CA HIS A 1167 -34.56 -24.26 -29.05
C HIS A 1167 -35.89 -24.72 -29.65
N ARG A 1168 -36.27 -25.99 -29.46
CA ARG A 1168 -37.57 -26.50 -29.94
C ARG A 1168 -38.76 -25.75 -29.36
N THR A 1169 -38.64 -25.22 -28.15
CA THR A 1169 -39.70 -24.46 -27.48
C THR A 1169 -39.82 -23.04 -28.02
N ILE A 1170 -38.69 -22.37 -28.26
CA ILE A 1170 -38.67 -20.93 -28.54
C ILE A 1170 -38.67 -20.65 -30.05
N ASP A 1171 -38.01 -21.48 -30.87
CA ASP A 1171 -37.88 -21.25 -32.32
C ASP A 1171 -39.20 -21.06 -33.08
N PRO A 1172 -40.31 -21.75 -32.74
CA PRO A 1172 -41.62 -21.49 -33.36
C PRO A 1172 -42.16 -20.08 -33.11
N LEU A 1173 -41.72 -19.43 -32.02
CA LEU A 1173 -42.12 -18.08 -31.62
C LEU A 1173 -41.20 -16.99 -32.19
N LEU A 1174 -40.10 -17.36 -32.83
CA LEU A 1174 -39.13 -16.42 -33.41
C LEU A 1174 -39.24 -16.33 -34.94
N PRO A 1175 -38.87 -15.17 -35.54
CA PRO A 1175 -38.74 -15.02 -36.99
C PRO A 1175 -37.74 -16.01 -37.57
N GLU A 1176 -38.04 -16.52 -38.78
CA GLU A 1176 -37.27 -17.59 -39.42
C GLU A 1176 -35.76 -17.28 -39.52
N GLN A 1177 -35.42 -16.04 -39.86
CA GLN A 1177 -34.05 -15.54 -39.99
C GLN A 1177 -33.23 -15.64 -38.70
N ARG A 1178 -33.89 -15.70 -37.53
CA ARG A 1178 -33.25 -15.75 -36.20
C ARG A 1178 -33.34 -17.12 -35.54
N ARG A 1179 -34.05 -18.09 -36.13
CA ARG A 1179 -34.13 -19.48 -35.61
C ARG A 1179 -32.79 -20.20 -35.60
N LYS A 1180 -31.81 -19.79 -36.40
CA LYS A 1180 -30.46 -20.39 -36.42
C LYS A 1180 -29.46 -19.70 -35.48
N ALA A 1181 -29.86 -18.63 -34.79
CA ALA A 1181 -29.00 -17.95 -33.83
C ALA A 1181 -28.70 -18.85 -32.62
N THR A 1182 -27.60 -18.54 -31.92
CA THR A 1182 -27.24 -19.27 -30.70
C THR A 1182 -28.28 -19.05 -29.61
N LEU A 1183 -28.40 -19.98 -28.65
CA LEU A 1183 -29.34 -19.83 -27.54
C LEU A 1183 -29.08 -18.55 -26.73
N SER A 1184 -27.81 -18.18 -26.57
CA SER A 1184 -27.41 -16.95 -25.87
C SER A 1184 -27.87 -15.70 -26.61
N GLN A 1185 -27.67 -15.63 -27.93
CA GLN A 1185 -28.16 -14.52 -28.73
C GLN A 1185 -29.69 -14.42 -28.68
N LYS A 1186 -30.41 -15.55 -28.79
CA LYS A 1186 -31.88 -15.59 -28.66
C LYS A 1186 -32.33 -15.06 -27.30
N ALA A 1187 -31.75 -15.55 -26.21
CA ALA A 1187 -32.09 -15.13 -24.85
C ALA A 1187 -31.83 -13.63 -24.61
N LEU A 1188 -30.65 -13.14 -24.99
CA LEU A 1188 -30.30 -11.71 -24.90
C LEU A 1188 -31.25 -10.84 -25.73
N TRP A 1189 -31.56 -11.26 -26.96
CA TRP A 1189 -32.45 -10.52 -27.85
C TRP A 1189 -33.89 -10.47 -27.33
N ILE A 1190 -34.44 -11.59 -26.80
CA ILE A 1190 -35.78 -11.63 -26.21
C ILE A 1190 -35.86 -10.69 -25.00
N LEU A 1191 -34.87 -10.74 -24.10
CA LEU A 1191 -34.80 -9.85 -22.93
C LEU A 1191 -34.71 -8.39 -23.36
N ALA A 1192 -33.78 -8.07 -24.28
CA ALA A 1192 -33.60 -6.71 -24.78
C ALA A 1192 -34.87 -6.20 -25.49
N SER A 1193 -35.64 -7.09 -26.13
CA SER A 1193 -36.90 -6.79 -26.82
C SER A 1193 -38.09 -6.56 -25.89
N THR A 1194 -37.99 -6.93 -24.62
CA THR A 1194 -39.12 -6.91 -23.71
C THR A 1194 -39.47 -5.50 -23.25
N GLY A 1195 -40.72 -5.11 -23.48
CA GLY A 1195 -41.24 -3.81 -23.06
C GLY A 1195 -41.02 -3.57 -21.56
N GLY A 1196 -40.46 -2.40 -21.22
CA GLY A 1196 -40.07 -2.03 -19.86
C GLY A 1196 -38.66 -2.44 -19.44
N VAL A 1197 -37.99 -3.34 -20.16
CA VAL A 1197 -36.55 -3.61 -19.95
C VAL A 1197 -35.74 -2.50 -20.62
N THR A 1198 -34.91 -1.81 -19.83
CA THR A 1198 -34.08 -0.71 -20.33
C THR A 1198 -32.75 -1.22 -20.90
N SER A 1199 -32.05 -2.09 -20.17
CA SER A 1199 -30.81 -2.70 -20.64
C SER A 1199 -30.60 -4.06 -19.99
N VAL A 1200 -30.02 -4.98 -20.77
CA VAL A 1200 -29.67 -6.33 -20.33
C VAL A 1200 -28.19 -6.36 -19.97
N LEU A 1201 -27.86 -6.70 -18.73
CA LEU A 1201 -26.49 -6.68 -18.23
C LEU A 1201 -25.81 -8.04 -18.47
N ASN A 1202 -24.81 -8.07 -19.35
CA ASN A 1202 -24.10 -9.30 -19.71
C ASN A 1202 -22.60 -9.24 -19.36
N GLY A 1203 -22.08 -10.32 -18.79
CA GLY A 1203 -20.68 -10.46 -18.39
C GLY A 1203 -19.77 -10.88 -19.53
N MET A 1204 -19.50 -9.96 -20.46
CA MET A 1204 -18.72 -10.21 -21.68
C MET A 1204 -17.21 -10.21 -21.38
N ARG A 1205 -16.70 -11.29 -20.80
CA ARG A 1205 -15.32 -11.38 -20.28
C ARG A 1205 -14.21 -11.52 -21.32
N THR A 1206 -14.54 -11.77 -22.60
CA THR A 1206 -13.54 -11.91 -23.67
C THR A 1206 -13.93 -11.07 -24.90
N PRO A 1207 -12.97 -10.56 -25.69
CA PRO A 1207 -13.25 -9.80 -26.91
C PRO A 1207 -14.12 -10.54 -27.93
N ALA A 1208 -14.00 -11.87 -28.03
CA ALA A 1208 -14.82 -12.69 -28.92
C ALA A 1208 -16.28 -12.79 -28.43
N TYR A 1209 -16.48 -12.87 -27.11
CA TYR A 1209 -17.82 -12.91 -26.54
C TYR A 1209 -18.53 -11.56 -26.62
N VAL A 1210 -17.78 -10.45 -26.58
CA VAL A 1210 -18.30 -9.10 -26.88
C VAL A 1210 -18.87 -9.05 -28.30
N ASP A 1211 -18.16 -9.58 -29.30
CA ASP A 1211 -18.63 -9.61 -30.69
C ASP A 1211 -19.92 -10.43 -30.83
N ASP A 1212 -19.96 -11.61 -30.22
CA ASP A 1212 -21.14 -12.49 -30.27
C ASP A 1212 -22.37 -11.84 -29.62
N ALA A 1213 -22.21 -11.30 -28.41
CA ALA A 1213 -23.33 -10.74 -27.65
C ALA A 1213 -23.87 -9.43 -28.26
N LEU A 1214 -23.00 -8.53 -28.72
CA LEU A 1214 -23.43 -7.22 -29.26
C LEU A 1214 -24.09 -7.33 -30.65
N GLN A 1215 -24.04 -8.48 -31.34
CA GLN A 1215 -24.77 -8.68 -32.60
C GLN A 1215 -26.27 -8.41 -32.45
N ILE A 1216 -26.87 -8.71 -31.30
CA ILE A 1216 -28.30 -8.54 -31.06
C ILE A 1216 -28.75 -7.08 -31.09
N LEU A 1217 -27.84 -6.12 -30.90
CA LEU A 1217 -28.15 -4.69 -31.00
C LEU A 1217 -28.51 -4.24 -32.42
N ARG A 1218 -28.15 -5.04 -33.43
CA ARG A 1218 -28.47 -4.80 -34.84
C ARG A 1218 -29.82 -5.39 -35.26
N TRP A 1219 -30.47 -6.15 -34.37
CA TRP A 1219 -31.70 -6.86 -34.68
C TRP A 1219 -32.90 -6.00 -34.31
N GLU A 1220 -33.96 -6.06 -35.11
CA GLU A 1220 -35.22 -5.40 -34.75
C GLU A 1220 -35.80 -6.01 -33.47
N PRO A 1221 -36.42 -5.22 -32.58
CA PRO A 1221 -37.06 -5.75 -31.39
C PRO A 1221 -38.16 -6.77 -31.74
N LEU A 1222 -38.22 -7.87 -30.97
CA LEU A 1222 -39.31 -8.85 -31.07
C LEU A 1222 -40.65 -8.22 -30.64
N SER A 1223 -41.68 -8.32 -31.47
CA SER A 1223 -42.98 -7.67 -31.25
C SER A 1223 -43.81 -8.28 -30.10
N ASP A 1224 -43.63 -9.56 -29.80
CA ASP A 1224 -44.36 -10.28 -28.74
C ASP A 1224 -43.41 -11.17 -27.94
N SER A 1225 -42.54 -10.55 -27.13
CA SER A 1225 -41.65 -11.29 -26.23
C SER A 1225 -42.39 -11.93 -25.06
N ARG A 1226 -43.56 -11.42 -24.68
CA ARG A 1226 -44.36 -11.91 -23.55
C ARG A 1226 -44.77 -13.36 -23.74
N ARG A 1227 -45.24 -13.70 -24.95
CA ARG A 1227 -45.64 -15.06 -25.31
C ARG A 1227 -44.51 -16.09 -25.16
N VAL A 1228 -43.26 -15.67 -25.34
CA VAL A 1228 -42.10 -16.54 -25.11
C VAL A 1228 -41.98 -16.91 -23.63
N TYR A 1229 -42.13 -15.94 -22.74
CA TYR A 1229 -42.08 -16.20 -21.29
C TYR A 1229 -43.24 -17.05 -20.80
N GLU A 1230 -44.46 -16.85 -21.34
CA GLU A 1230 -45.63 -17.67 -21.02
C GLU A 1230 -45.39 -19.13 -21.44
N CYS A 1231 -44.90 -19.37 -22.66
CA CYS A 1231 -44.58 -20.70 -23.15
C CYS A 1231 -43.46 -21.39 -22.34
N CYS A 1232 -42.41 -20.65 -21.96
CA CYS A 1232 -41.34 -21.17 -21.12
C CYS A 1232 -41.80 -21.42 -19.67
N ALA A 1233 -42.80 -20.70 -19.17
CA ALA A 1233 -43.36 -20.87 -17.84
C ALA A 1233 -44.35 -22.05 -17.74
N GLU A 1234 -45.14 -22.32 -18.78
CA GLU A 1234 -46.10 -23.44 -18.86
C GLU A 1234 -45.43 -24.82 -18.85
N LYS A 1235 -44.15 -24.90 -19.26
CA LYS A 1235 -43.33 -26.13 -19.26
C LYS A 1235 -42.54 -26.37 -17.95
N LYS A 1236 -42.72 -25.53 -16.93
CA LYS A 1236 -41.96 -25.64 -15.66
C LYS A 1236 -42.22 -26.94 -14.91
#